data_AF-A0A2A9CUA7-F1
#
_entry.id   AF-A0A2A9CUA7-F1
#
_cell.length_a   1.000
_cell.length_b   1.000
_cell.length_c   1.000
_cell.angle_alpha   90.00
_cell.angle_beta   90.00
_cell.angle_gamma   90.00
#
_symmetry.space_group_name_H-M   'P 1'
#
loop_
_entity.id
_entity.type
_entity.pdbx_description
1 polymer ?
#
loop_
_entity_poly.entity_id
_entity_poly.type
_entity_poly.pdbx_seq_one_letter_code
_entity_poly.pdbx_strand_id
1 'polypeptide(L)'
;MTRPHPAQTLIRLAISASLGLALALGNVGVSHASDLVNVPDATLAACLVTELESEGIGTELTADNLAKLESLSCTGVSDLTGIGELTALTRLALTSANVANLAPLTGASRLRSLWVTGSRQLTSLDSLPSLPALTELDLSRNQISDLAGLAGRTGLTKLVLDGNRIDNLSPLSGLAGLKKLVLSGNRFTSITPLASLTDVEYLVLSLNSIQDLGPLAGLSRLAELRAEKTDVRDLGPLSGLSALRYLHVGYNHVSDISALGGLTSLVTLGVSNNAIHDLSPVFGLHQLRVLDASDNGLTALGPRGALSQLTSVGLIGNQLHSVDALAGARLTLVNISDNQLTNVAALSEVAPDATVYLWDNKIRDFSELPDTVSVLAYNQDLGELPSVDINTPTDLGIRWTDGSPICPEIDSTTATCSAGRVTYASPGLHHGSVRLTKPDQMFGLSLTFTQRAKPDVTFTKVPKIAKLSDRNTEVGMSLRSDLTGTWSPTPTEIDRQWYVNGKPGAGADFQGFYYDVKPSDLGKRVKVCVTAHRNGYTDSRICSAQTKPVRLGDLNVWTAPKITGTAVVGHTLTLKPGTWTPGTTLHYRWLRNGHPIKGATGRTYRLTGKDARAKIEVKVTGTQYGYHSYFVYTKPVRPKR
;
A
#
# COMPACT_ATOMS: atom_id res chain seq x y z
N MET A 1 -3.81 -54.98 2.09
CA MET A 1 -4.47 -56.27 1.80
C MET A 1 -4.27 -56.62 0.34
N THR A 2 -3.54 -57.72 0.10
CA THR A 2 -3.67 -58.71 -0.98
C THR A 2 -4.09 -58.29 -2.41
N ARG A 3 -3.07 -58.11 -3.26
CA ARG A 3 -2.76 -58.77 -4.56
C ARG A 3 -3.68 -58.65 -5.82
N PRO A 4 -3.09 -58.88 -7.03
CA PRO A 4 -3.48 -58.34 -8.35
C PRO A 4 -3.94 -59.41 -9.38
N HIS A 5 -4.36 -59.02 -10.60
CA HIS A 5 -3.89 -59.60 -11.91
C HIS A 5 -4.51 -58.93 -13.18
N PRO A 6 -3.87 -59.09 -14.37
CA PRO A 6 -4.09 -58.37 -15.64
C PRO A 6 -4.79 -59.20 -16.73
N ALA A 7 -4.98 -58.61 -17.93
CA ALA A 7 -5.01 -59.35 -19.19
C ALA A 7 -4.54 -58.50 -20.38
N GLN A 8 -3.51 -58.98 -21.07
CA GLN A 8 -3.07 -58.57 -22.40
C GLN A 8 -3.90 -59.32 -23.45
N THR A 9 -4.22 -58.69 -24.59
CA THR A 9 -4.35 -59.38 -25.89
C THR A 9 -4.05 -58.39 -27.01
N LEU A 10 -2.95 -58.64 -27.72
CA LEU A 10 -2.56 -58.04 -29.00
C LEU A 10 -3.15 -58.91 -30.12
N ILE A 11 -3.87 -58.31 -31.08
CA ILE A 11 -4.04 -58.87 -32.42
C ILE A 11 -3.84 -57.74 -33.44
N ARG A 12 -2.87 -57.95 -34.33
CA ARG A 12 -2.56 -57.15 -35.54
C ARG A 12 -3.34 -57.72 -36.73
N LEU A 13 -3.78 -56.85 -37.65
CA LEU A 13 -3.94 -57.07 -39.10
C LEU A 13 -4.16 -55.67 -39.72
N ALA A 14 -3.15 -54.99 -40.30
CA ALA A 14 -2.52 -55.16 -41.61
C ALA A 14 -3.41 -54.79 -42.81
N ILE A 15 -3.32 -53.54 -43.28
CA ILE A 15 -3.52 -53.18 -44.69
C ILE A 15 -2.39 -52.25 -45.11
N SER A 16 -1.46 -52.77 -45.91
CA SER A 16 -0.63 -51.97 -46.78
C SER A 16 -0.20 -52.80 -47.98
N ALA A 17 -0.30 -52.16 -49.15
CA ALA A 17 0.35 -52.44 -50.43
C ALA A 17 -0.38 -53.31 -51.46
N SER A 18 -0.64 -52.69 -52.60
CA SER A 18 -0.71 -53.33 -53.91
C SER A 18 0.29 -52.64 -54.85
N LEU A 19 1.27 -53.41 -55.36
CA LEU A 19 1.82 -53.27 -56.71
C LEU A 19 2.07 -54.68 -57.27
N GLY A 20 1.64 -54.90 -58.52
CA GLY A 20 1.21 -56.18 -59.10
C GLY A 20 2.18 -57.35 -59.23
N LEU A 21 1.62 -58.55 -59.42
CA LEU A 21 1.84 -59.40 -60.60
C LEU A 21 0.71 -60.44 -60.77
N ALA A 22 0.28 -60.67 -62.01
CA ALA A 22 -0.87 -61.47 -62.42
C ALA A 22 -0.60 -62.99 -62.53
N LEU A 23 -1.65 -63.82 -62.33
CA LEU A 23 -1.97 -65.03 -63.11
C LEU A 23 -3.36 -65.60 -62.74
N ALA A 24 -4.05 -66.13 -63.76
CA ALA A 24 -5.48 -66.47 -63.92
C ALA A 24 -6.04 -67.54 -62.93
N LEU A 25 -7.35 -67.63 -62.62
CA LEU A 25 -8.56 -67.77 -63.46
C LEU A 25 -9.83 -67.42 -62.66
N GLY A 26 -10.86 -66.84 -63.30
CA GLY A 26 -12.24 -66.87 -62.79
C GLY A 26 -12.95 -65.52 -62.78
N ASN A 27 -13.77 -65.29 -63.80
CA ASN A 27 -14.41 -64.04 -64.19
C ASN A 27 -15.68 -63.74 -63.36
N VAL A 28 -15.70 -62.65 -62.58
CA VAL A 28 -16.85 -61.74 -62.39
C VAL A 28 -16.29 -60.34 -62.22
N GLY A 29 -16.50 -59.47 -63.21
CA GLY A 29 -16.11 -58.08 -63.13
C GLY A 29 -17.01 -57.30 -62.18
N VAL A 30 -16.42 -56.41 -61.38
CA VAL A 30 -16.69 -54.97 -61.49
C VAL A 30 -15.40 -54.22 -61.15
N SER A 31 -14.99 -53.33 -62.04
CA SER A 31 -13.96 -52.31 -61.81
C SER A 31 -14.45 -51.29 -60.78
N HIS A 32 -13.87 -51.26 -59.58
CA HIS A 32 -14.09 -50.16 -58.60
C HIS A 32 -12.79 -49.42 -58.23
N ALA A 33 -11.63 -49.86 -58.71
CA ALA A 33 -10.36 -49.24 -58.35
C ALA A 33 -10.11 -47.87 -59.03
N SER A 34 -10.91 -47.47 -60.02
CA SER A 34 -10.76 -46.20 -60.75
C SER A 34 -11.49 -45.01 -60.11
N ASP A 35 -12.37 -45.25 -59.13
CA ASP A 35 -13.32 -44.23 -58.66
C ASP A 35 -13.00 -43.73 -57.23
N LEU A 36 -11.95 -44.27 -56.60
CA LEU A 36 -11.49 -43.87 -55.28
C LEU A 36 -10.64 -42.60 -55.36
N VAL A 37 -10.99 -41.62 -54.54
CA VAL A 37 -10.29 -40.34 -54.40
C VAL A 37 -9.01 -40.55 -53.59
N ASN A 38 -7.89 -40.01 -54.07
CA ASN A 38 -6.62 -40.08 -53.38
C ASN A 38 -6.61 -39.14 -52.16
N VAL A 39 -6.62 -39.72 -50.96
CA VAL A 39 -6.48 -39.01 -49.68
C VAL A 39 -5.25 -39.56 -48.95
N PRO A 40 -4.06 -38.97 -49.16
CA PRO A 40 -2.80 -39.52 -48.63
C PRO A 40 -2.64 -39.34 -47.12
N ASP A 41 -3.32 -38.37 -46.51
CA ASP A 41 -3.32 -38.18 -45.07
C ASP A 41 -4.26 -39.20 -44.41
N ALA A 42 -3.69 -40.14 -43.66
CA ALA A 42 -4.45 -41.20 -43.00
C ALA A 42 -5.46 -40.66 -41.96
N THR A 43 -5.17 -39.52 -41.35
CA THR A 43 -6.06 -38.87 -40.37
C THR A 43 -7.27 -38.27 -41.09
N LEU A 44 -7.03 -37.59 -42.21
CA LEU A 44 -8.09 -37.06 -43.06
C LEU A 44 -8.95 -38.18 -43.64
N ALA A 45 -8.33 -39.25 -44.16
CA ALA A 45 -9.04 -40.40 -44.72
C ALA A 45 -9.95 -41.05 -43.66
N ALA A 46 -9.43 -41.31 -42.45
CA ALA A 46 -10.21 -41.88 -41.36
C ALA A 46 -11.37 -40.95 -40.92
N CYS A 47 -11.11 -39.64 -40.86
CA CYS A 47 -12.11 -38.63 -40.54
C CYS A 47 -13.25 -38.62 -41.58
N LEU A 48 -12.90 -38.61 -42.88
CA LEU A 48 -13.87 -38.63 -43.97
C LEU A 48 -14.73 -39.89 -43.96
N VAL A 49 -14.13 -41.07 -43.78
CA VAL A 49 -14.88 -42.34 -43.69
C VAL A 49 -15.85 -42.30 -42.51
N THR A 50 -15.40 -41.84 -41.35
CA THR A 50 -16.25 -41.72 -40.15
C THR A 50 -17.45 -40.80 -40.39
N GLU A 51 -17.23 -39.67 -41.07
CA GLU A 51 -18.30 -38.71 -41.36
C GLU A 51 -19.27 -39.21 -42.45
N LEU A 52 -18.75 -39.88 -43.49
CA LEU A 52 -19.61 -40.50 -44.51
C LEU A 52 -20.51 -41.59 -43.92
N GLU A 53 -19.98 -42.38 -42.97
CA GLU A 53 -20.74 -43.39 -42.24
C GLU A 53 -21.79 -42.77 -41.32
N SER A 54 -21.45 -41.69 -40.61
CA SER A 54 -22.37 -41.02 -39.67
C SER A 54 -23.54 -40.34 -40.39
N GLU A 55 -23.31 -39.78 -41.57
CA GLU A 55 -24.31 -39.16 -42.45
C GLU A 55 -25.07 -40.19 -43.32
N GLY A 56 -24.72 -41.48 -43.24
CA GLY A 56 -25.36 -42.55 -44.01
C GLY A 56 -25.13 -42.47 -45.52
N ILE A 57 -24.04 -41.82 -45.95
CA ILE A 57 -23.70 -41.61 -47.36
C ILE A 57 -23.01 -42.85 -47.96
N GLY A 58 -22.11 -43.47 -47.19
CA GLY A 58 -21.35 -44.65 -47.62
C GLY A 58 -20.07 -44.86 -46.79
N THR A 59 -19.30 -45.90 -47.12
CA THR A 59 -18.02 -46.23 -46.44
C THR A 59 -16.80 -45.99 -47.33
N GLU A 60 -17.00 -45.75 -48.63
CA GLU A 60 -15.94 -45.60 -49.63
C GLU A 60 -15.71 -44.13 -49.97
N LEU A 61 -14.43 -43.74 -50.08
CA LEU A 61 -13.99 -42.40 -50.47
C LEU A 61 -14.07 -42.20 -52.00
N THR A 62 -15.27 -42.31 -52.57
CA THR A 62 -15.53 -42.00 -53.98
C THR A 62 -15.92 -40.53 -54.16
N ALA A 63 -15.70 -39.97 -55.35
CA ALA A 63 -16.05 -38.58 -55.64
C ALA A 63 -17.55 -38.30 -55.40
N ASP A 64 -18.42 -39.24 -55.80
CA ASP A 64 -19.87 -39.14 -55.60
C ASP A 64 -20.31 -39.12 -54.12
N ASN A 65 -19.60 -39.86 -53.26
CA ASN A 65 -19.86 -39.85 -51.82
C ASN A 65 -19.35 -38.56 -51.19
N LEU A 66 -18.11 -38.17 -51.49
CA LEU A 66 -17.50 -36.96 -50.95
C LEU A 66 -18.24 -35.69 -51.36
N ALA A 67 -18.77 -35.62 -52.58
CA ALA A 67 -19.52 -34.48 -53.09
C ALA A 67 -20.82 -34.19 -52.32
N LYS A 68 -21.30 -35.12 -51.48
CA LYS A 68 -22.52 -34.98 -50.67
C LYS A 68 -22.26 -34.44 -49.26
N LEU A 69 -21.02 -34.43 -48.78
CA LEU A 69 -20.71 -33.95 -47.43
C LEU A 69 -20.87 -32.43 -47.34
N GLU A 70 -21.69 -31.97 -46.40
CA GLU A 70 -21.93 -30.55 -46.15
C GLU A 70 -21.10 -29.97 -45.00
N SER A 71 -20.59 -30.84 -44.12
CA SER A 71 -19.80 -30.48 -42.95
C SER A 71 -18.69 -31.49 -42.75
N LEU A 72 -17.53 -31.04 -42.27
CA LEU A 72 -16.43 -31.91 -41.89
C LEU A 72 -15.66 -31.29 -40.71
N SER A 73 -15.37 -32.11 -39.70
CA SER A 73 -14.55 -31.70 -38.56
C SER A 73 -13.47 -32.74 -38.27
N CYS A 74 -12.21 -32.37 -38.50
CA CYS A 74 -11.07 -33.26 -38.29
C CYS A 74 -10.05 -32.65 -37.34
N THR A 75 -9.29 -33.52 -36.67
CA THR A 75 -8.20 -33.12 -35.77
C THR A 75 -6.89 -33.72 -36.24
N GLY A 76 -5.80 -32.95 -36.27
CA GLY A 76 -4.47 -33.49 -36.58
C GLY A 76 -4.15 -33.71 -38.07
N VAL A 77 -4.96 -33.18 -38.98
CA VAL A 77 -4.74 -33.29 -40.44
C VAL A 77 -3.54 -32.44 -40.87
N SER A 78 -2.66 -33.00 -41.70
CA SER A 78 -1.46 -32.33 -42.22
C SER A 78 -1.49 -32.08 -43.73
N ASP A 79 -2.18 -32.94 -44.49
CA ASP A 79 -2.37 -32.79 -45.93
C ASP A 79 -3.86 -32.82 -46.29
N LEU A 80 -4.30 -31.82 -47.05
CA LEU A 80 -5.69 -31.63 -47.48
C LEU A 80 -5.98 -32.21 -48.86
N THR A 81 -5.03 -32.91 -49.48
CA THR A 81 -5.23 -33.57 -50.77
C THR A 81 -6.47 -34.48 -50.72
N GLY A 82 -7.35 -34.31 -51.72
CA GLY A 82 -8.65 -34.98 -51.80
C GLY A 82 -9.84 -34.15 -51.29
N ILE A 83 -9.61 -33.08 -50.50
CA ILE A 83 -10.73 -32.24 -50.02
C ILE A 83 -11.46 -31.49 -51.14
N GLY A 84 -10.81 -31.24 -52.28
CA GLY A 84 -11.42 -30.55 -53.42
C GLY A 84 -12.70 -31.21 -53.94
N GLU A 85 -12.92 -32.50 -53.67
CA GLU A 85 -14.09 -33.26 -54.10
C GLU A 85 -15.35 -32.96 -53.26
N LEU A 86 -15.22 -32.32 -52.08
CA LEU A 86 -16.34 -32.00 -51.19
C LEU A 86 -17.07 -30.73 -51.68
N THR A 87 -17.70 -30.82 -52.84
CA THR A 87 -18.32 -29.68 -53.54
C THR A 87 -19.57 -29.13 -52.85
N ALA A 88 -20.24 -29.92 -52.00
CA ALA A 88 -21.36 -29.48 -51.15
C ALA A 88 -20.91 -28.84 -49.82
N LEU A 89 -19.60 -28.87 -49.49
CA LEU A 89 -19.10 -28.47 -48.19
C LEU A 89 -19.42 -27.00 -47.87
N THR A 90 -20.09 -26.78 -46.74
CA THR A 90 -20.43 -25.45 -46.21
C THR A 90 -19.68 -25.13 -44.93
N ARG A 91 -19.24 -26.15 -44.18
CA ARG A 91 -18.48 -26.01 -42.94
C ARG A 91 -17.28 -26.95 -42.92
N LEU A 92 -16.10 -26.41 -42.65
CA LEU A 92 -14.87 -27.18 -42.45
C LEU A 92 -14.19 -26.72 -41.17
N ALA A 93 -13.95 -27.65 -40.25
CA ALA A 93 -13.17 -27.41 -39.04
C ALA A 93 -11.96 -28.35 -38.98
N LEU A 94 -10.77 -27.78 -38.90
CA LEU A 94 -9.50 -28.47 -38.82
C LEU A 94 -8.78 -27.95 -37.57
N THR A 95 -8.79 -28.75 -36.50
CA THR A 95 -8.17 -28.36 -35.22
C THR A 95 -6.86 -29.09 -34.98
N SER A 96 -5.87 -28.38 -34.43
CA SER A 96 -4.51 -28.92 -34.26
C SER A 96 -3.97 -29.53 -35.55
N ALA A 97 -4.35 -28.96 -36.69
CA ALA A 97 -3.87 -29.40 -37.98
C ALA A 97 -2.36 -29.11 -38.10
N ASN A 98 -1.74 -29.51 -39.20
CA ASN A 98 -0.38 -29.14 -39.54
C ASN A 98 -0.31 -28.73 -41.01
N VAL A 99 -1.35 -28.04 -41.47
CA VAL A 99 -1.55 -27.70 -42.87
C VAL A 99 -0.72 -26.46 -43.21
N ALA A 100 0.06 -26.54 -44.28
CA ALA A 100 0.92 -25.44 -44.73
C ALA A 100 0.19 -24.45 -45.67
N ASN A 101 -0.80 -24.91 -46.44
CA ASN A 101 -1.56 -24.06 -47.36
C ASN A 101 -2.98 -24.60 -47.58
N LEU A 102 -3.87 -23.72 -48.05
CA LEU A 102 -5.29 -24.01 -48.26
C LEU A 102 -5.63 -24.31 -49.74
N ALA A 103 -4.63 -24.50 -50.60
CA ALA A 103 -4.84 -24.67 -52.04
C ALA A 103 -5.75 -25.87 -52.38
N PRO A 104 -5.71 -27.01 -51.66
CA PRO A 104 -6.63 -28.12 -51.92
C PRO A 104 -8.11 -27.81 -51.68
N LEU A 105 -8.45 -26.68 -51.05
CA LEU A 105 -9.83 -26.26 -50.81
C LEU A 105 -10.52 -25.65 -52.04
N THR A 106 -9.83 -25.44 -53.16
CA THR A 106 -10.37 -24.69 -54.32
C THR A 106 -11.69 -25.22 -54.87
N GLY A 107 -12.00 -26.51 -54.71
CA GLY A 107 -13.28 -27.12 -55.12
C GLY A 107 -14.47 -26.84 -54.18
N ALA A 108 -14.21 -26.45 -52.94
CA ALA A 108 -15.22 -26.19 -51.91
C ALA A 108 -15.85 -24.78 -52.04
N SER A 109 -16.37 -24.45 -53.23
CA SER A 109 -16.89 -23.12 -53.58
C SER A 109 -18.10 -22.66 -52.73
N ARG A 110 -18.79 -23.59 -52.08
CA ARG A 110 -19.93 -23.35 -51.18
C ARG A 110 -19.54 -23.12 -49.73
N LEU A 111 -18.24 -23.17 -49.41
CA LEU A 111 -17.73 -23.09 -48.05
C LEU A 111 -18.04 -21.72 -47.44
N ARG A 112 -18.80 -21.73 -46.33
CA ARG A 112 -19.24 -20.54 -45.59
C ARG A 112 -18.46 -20.35 -44.30
N SER A 113 -18.12 -21.45 -43.63
CA SER A 113 -17.33 -21.44 -42.40
C SER A 113 -16.08 -22.29 -42.56
N LEU A 114 -14.91 -21.68 -42.37
CA LEU A 114 -13.63 -22.37 -42.40
C LEU A 114 -12.85 -22.09 -41.13
N TRP A 115 -12.60 -23.12 -40.33
CA TRP A 115 -11.75 -23.05 -39.14
C TRP A 115 -10.52 -23.91 -39.38
N VAL A 116 -9.34 -23.30 -39.34
CA VAL A 116 -8.05 -23.98 -39.45
C VAL A 116 -7.19 -23.49 -38.30
N THR A 117 -7.37 -24.10 -37.13
CA THR A 117 -6.80 -23.59 -35.88
C THR A 117 -5.64 -24.44 -35.41
N GLY A 118 -4.60 -23.78 -34.88
CA GLY A 118 -3.44 -24.47 -34.37
C GLY A 118 -2.64 -25.23 -35.43
N SER A 119 -2.76 -24.84 -36.72
CA SER A 119 -2.02 -25.50 -37.81
C SER A 119 -0.51 -25.34 -37.68
N ARG A 120 -0.03 -24.36 -36.90
CA ARG A 120 1.38 -24.01 -36.65
C ARG A 120 2.26 -23.84 -37.90
N GLN A 121 1.77 -24.06 -39.12
CA GLN A 121 2.51 -23.97 -40.38
C GLN A 121 1.78 -23.13 -41.44
N LEU A 122 0.49 -22.84 -41.26
CA LEU A 122 -0.25 -22.00 -42.19
C LEU A 122 0.31 -20.57 -42.15
N THR A 123 0.78 -20.10 -43.31
CA THR A 123 1.46 -18.80 -43.46
C THR A 123 0.84 -17.91 -44.54
N SER A 124 0.30 -18.49 -45.61
CA SER A 124 -0.29 -17.75 -46.75
C SER A 124 -1.81 -17.93 -46.82
N LEU A 125 -2.48 -16.87 -47.29
CA LEU A 125 -3.93 -16.80 -47.53
C LEU A 125 -4.29 -16.70 -49.02
N ASP A 126 -3.34 -16.94 -49.93
CA ASP A 126 -3.51 -16.69 -51.39
C ASP A 126 -4.62 -17.53 -52.04
N SER A 127 -5.04 -18.62 -51.38
CA SER A 127 -6.14 -19.48 -51.85
C SER A 127 -7.52 -19.00 -51.39
N LEU A 128 -7.64 -18.09 -50.43
CA LEU A 128 -8.96 -17.61 -49.96
C LEU A 128 -9.83 -16.95 -51.06
N PRO A 129 -9.28 -16.24 -52.06
CA PRO A 129 -10.07 -15.75 -53.19
C PRO A 129 -10.88 -16.82 -53.92
N SER A 130 -10.45 -18.09 -53.95
CA SER A 130 -11.20 -19.18 -54.59
C SER A 130 -12.38 -19.70 -53.76
N LEU A 131 -12.60 -19.17 -52.55
CA LEU A 131 -13.67 -19.59 -51.64
C LEU A 131 -14.71 -18.47 -51.47
N PRO A 132 -15.42 -18.02 -52.53
CA PRO A 132 -16.18 -16.76 -52.54
C PRO A 132 -17.33 -16.70 -51.52
N ALA A 133 -17.84 -17.84 -51.05
CA ALA A 133 -18.98 -17.90 -50.13
C ALA A 133 -18.62 -17.74 -48.64
N LEU A 134 -17.33 -17.59 -48.29
CA LEU A 134 -16.91 -17.49 -46.88
C LEU A 134 -17.53 -16.29 -46.16
N THR A 135 -18.20 -16.59 -45.05
CA THR A 135 -18.80 -15.63 -44.11
C THR A 135 -18.15 -15.69 -42.73
N GLU A 136 -17.59 -16.85 -42.36
CA GLU A 136 -16.87 -17.06 -41.10
C GLU A 136 -15.50 -17.68 -41.35
N LEU A 137 -14.47 -17.09 -40.76
CA LEU A 137 -13.11 -17.56 -40.91
C LEU A 137 -12.39 -17.52 -39.56
N ASP A 138 -11.86 -18.67 -39.14
CA ASP A 138 -11.01 -18.78 -37.96
C ASP A 138 -9.68 -19.42 -38.35
N LEU A 139 -8.62 -18.62 -38.30
CA LEU A 139 -7.26 -19.05 -38.58
C LEU A 139 -6.36 -18.76 -37.38
N SER A 140 -6.91 -18.89 -36.18
CA SER A 140 -6.20 -18.67 -34.92
C SER A 140 -5.02 -19.64 -34.71
N ARG A 141 -4.00 -19.17 -34.00
CA ARG A 141 -2.81 -19.94 -33.59
C ARG A 141 -2.04 -20.54 -34.78
N ASN A 142 -1.82 -19.73 -35.81
CA ASN A 142 -1.03 -20.07 -37.00
C ASN A 142 0.23 -19.21 -37.09
N GLN A 143 0.82 -19.09 -38.29
CA GLN A 143 1.99 -18.27 -38.55
C GLN A 143 1.72 -17.20 -39.62
N ILE A 144 0.47 -16.79 -39.79
CA ILE A 144 0.06 -15.82 -40.81
C ILE A 144 0.64 -14.45 -40.48
N SER A 145 1.26 -13.81 -41.46
CA SER A 145 1.72 -12.41 -41.38
C SER A 145 1.14 -11.53 -42.48
N ASP A 146 0.85 -12.12 -43.65
CA ASP A 146 0.25 -11.42 -44.78
C ASP A 146 -1.26 -11.69 -44.86
N LEU A 147 -2.03 -10.61 -44.93
CA LEU A 147 -3.50 -10.64 -45.01
C LEU A 147 -4.02 -10.33 -46.42
N ALA A 148 -3.17 -10.22 -47.44
CA ALA A 148 -3.57 -9.83 -48.80
C ALA A 148 -4.73 -10.66 -49.37
N GLY A 149 -4.77 -11.97 -49.08
CA GLY A 149 -5.87 -12.87 -49.48
C GLY A 149 -7.25 -12.53 -48.89
N LEU A 150 -7.31 -11.65 -47.89
CA LEU A 150 -8.56 -11.14 -47.29
C LEU A 150 -9.06 -9.84 -47.95
N ALA A 151 -8.27 -9.19 -48.80
CA ALA A 151 -8.66 -7.94 -49.42
C ALA A 151 -9.95 -8.11 -50.25
N GLY A 152 -10.93 -7.22 -50.06
CA GLY A 152 -12.19 -7.24 -50.80
C GLY A 152 -13.17 -8.35 -50.42
N ARG A 153 -12.90 -9.13 -49.36
CA ARG A 153 -13.77 -10.22 -48.85
C ARG A 153 -14.97 -9.69 -48.05
N THR A 154 -15.75 -8.79 -48.64
CA THR A 154 -16.82 -8.02 -47.97
C THR A 154 -17.99 -8.85 -47.43
N GLY A 155 -18.10 -10.13 -47.83
CA GLY A 155 -19.07 -11.08 -47.27
C GLY A 155 -18.69 -11.67 -45.89
N LEU A 156 -17.46 -11.44 -45.41
CA LEU A 156 -17.03 -11.90 -44.09
C LEU A 156 -17.76 -11.13 -42.98
N THR A 157 -18.32 -11.88 -42.04
CA THR A 157 -19.02 -11.35 -40.85
C THR A 157 -18.29 -11.68 -39.56
N LYS A 158 -17.49 -12.75 -39.55
CA LYS A 158 -16.66 -13.17 -38.41
C LYS A 158 -15.26 -13.53 -38.89
N LEU A 159 -14.26 -12.91 -38.28
CA LEU A 159 -12.86 -13.14 -38.55
C LEU A 159 -12.08 -13.30 -37.24
N VAL A 160 -11.43 -14.45 -37.08
CA VAL A 160 -10.60 -14.78 -35.92
C VAL A 160 -9.19 -15.09 -36.40
N LEU A 161 -8.23 -14.31 -35.90
CA LEU A 161 -6.83 -14.30 -36.32
C LEU A 161 -5.88 -14.19 -35.11
N ASP A 162 -6.33 -14.57 -33.91
CA ASP A 162 -5.49 -14.50 -32.72
C ASP A 162 -4.27 -15.43 -32.80
N GLY A 163 -3.18 -15.05 -32.13
CA GLY A 163 -1.97 -15.88 -32.03
C GLY A 163 -1.27 -16.11 -33.37
N ASN A 164 -1.20 -15.07 -34.22
CA ASN A 164 -0.50 -15.08 -35.50
C ASN A 164 0.73 -14.15 -35.44
N ARG A 165 1.24 -13.71 -36.61
CA ARG A 165 2.41 -12.83 -36.75
C ARG A 165 2.07 -11.57 -37.54
N ILE A 166 0.83 -11.12 -37.46
CA ILE A 166 0.30 -10.00 -38.25
C ILE A 166 0.84 -8.68 -37.69
N ASP A 167 1.42 -7.85 -38.56
CA ASP A 167 1.85 -6.48 -38.24
C ASP A 167 1.13 -5.41 -39.10
N ASN A 168 0.55 -5.79 -40.23
CA ASN A 168 -0.14 -4.91 -41.16
C ASN A 168 -1.62 -5.29 -41.34
N LEU A 169 -2.52 -4.40 -40.90
CA LEU A 169 -3.97 -4.60 -41.00
C LEU A 169 -4.60 -4.00 -42.27
N SER A 170 -3.82 -3.39 -43.17
CA SER A 170 -4.35 -2.68 -44.36
C SER A 170 -5.32 -3.52 -45.20
N PRO A 171 -5.09 -4.83 -45.43
CA PRO A 171 -6.03 -5.67 -46.18
C PRO A 171 -7.42 -5.85 -45.54
N LEU A 172 -7.58 -5.51 -44.25
CA LEU A 172 -8.87 -5.53 -43.57
C LEU A 172 -9.72 -4.29 -43.88
N SER A 173 -9.15 -3.25 -44.48
CA SER A 173 -9.89 -2.04 -44.83
C SER A 173 -11.02 -2.36 -45.80
N GLY A 174 -12.20 -1.78 -45.55
CA GLY A 174 -13.38 -1.97 -46.40
C GLY A 174 -14.12 -3.31 -46.20
N LEU A 175 -13.72 -4.16 -45.26
CA LEU A 175 -14.50 -5.34 -44.85
C LEU A 175 -15.71 -4.96 -43.97
N ALA A 176 -16.51 -4.01 -44.46
CA ALA A 176 -17.52 -3.29 -43.69
C ALA A 176 -18.65 -4.17 -43.12
N GLY A 177 -18.80 -5.41 -43.60
CA GLY A 177 -19.77 -6.39 -43.06
C GLY A 177 -19.30 -7.18 -41.84
N LEU A 178 -18.05 -6.98 -41.39
CA LEU A 178 -17.52 -7.64 -40.21
C LEU A 178 -18.27 -7.19 -38.95
N LYS A 179 -18.79 -8.17 -38.20
CA LYS A 179 -19.44 -8.00 -36.90
C LYS A 179 -18.56 -8.44 -35.74
N LYS A 180 -17.76 -9.49 -35.97
CA LYS A 180 -16.83 -10.05 -34.97
C LYS A 180 -15.42 -10.09 -35.53
N LEU A 181 -14.50 -9.42 -34.86
CA LEU A 181 -13.08 -9.39 -35.20
C LEU A 181 -12.22 -9.68 -33.97
N VAL A 182 -11.39 -10.72 -34.06
CA VAL A 182 -10.49 -11.16 -32.98
C VAL A 182 -9.07 -11.20 -33.51
N LEU A 183 -8.18 -10.39 -32.93
CA LEU A 183 -6.82 -10.13 -33.41
C LEU A 183 -5.77 -10.22 -32.30
N SER A 184 -6.10 -10.81 -31.15
CA SER A 184 -5.19 -10.85 -29.99
C SER A 184 -3.88 -11.58 -30.24
N GLY A 185 -2.79 -11.14 -29.59
CA GLY A 185 -1.51 -11.85 -29.66
C GLY A 185 -0.88 -11.82 -31.05
N ASN A 186 -0.84 -10.64 -31.66
CA ASN A 186 -0.18 -10.36 -32.94
C ASN A 186 0.96 -9.33 -32.72
N ARG A 187 1.32 -8.55 -33.74
CA ARG A 187 2.48 -7.64 -33.74
C ARG A 187 2.18 -6.27 -34.33
N PHE A 188 0.92 -5.96 -34.60
CA PHE A 188 0.54 -4.66 -35.16
C PHE A 188 0.49 -3.58 -34.07
N THR A 189 0.81 -2.36 -34.47
CA THR A 189 0.78 -1.18 -33.60
C THR A 189 -0.29 -0.17 -34.02
N SER A 190 -0.63 -0.15 -35.31
CA SER A 190 -1.67 0.71 -35.85
C SER A 190 -2.95 -0.06 -36.13
N ILE A 191 -4.08 0.53 -35.73
CA ILE A 191 -5.42 0.04 -36.03
C ILE A 191 -6.17 0.96 -36.99
N THR A 192 -5.50 1.88 -37.68
CA THR A 192 -6.11 2.80 -38.67
C THR A 192 -7.02 2.08 -39.68
N PRO A 193 -6.65 0.91 -40.24
CA PRO A 193 -7.52 0.20 -41.19
C PRO A 193 -8.87 -0.23 -40.62
N LEU A 194 -9.02 -0.30 -39.29
CA LEU A 194 -10.27 -0.72 -38.63
C LEU A 194 -11.34 0.39 -38.64
N ALA A 195 -10.99 1.65 -38.94
CA ALA A 195 -11.92 2.78 -38.91
C ALA A 195 -13.13 2.61 -39.85
N SER A 196 -12.98 1.83 -40.92
CA SER A 196 -14.07 1.56 -41.87
C SER A 196 -15.03 0.42 -41.45
N LEU A 197 -14.74 -0.28 -40.35
CA LEU A 197 -15.48 -1.49 -39.96
C LEU A 197 -16.69 -1.17 -39.07
N THR A 198 -17.56 -0.30 -39.56
CA THR A 198 -18.64 0.31 -38.77
C THR A 198 -19.70 -0.65 -38.24
N ASP A 199 -19.78 -1.87 -38.78
CA ASP A 199 -20.69 -2.92 -38.30
C ASP A 199 -20.10 -3.80 -37.19
N VAL A 200 -18.86 -3.57 -36.76
CA VAL A 200 -18.23 -4.38 -35.71
C VAL A 200 -18.94 -4.17 -34.38
N GLU A 201 -19.38 -5.28 -33.79
CA GLU A 201 -20.05 -5.36 -32.49
C GLU A 201 -19.12 -5.96 -31.42
N TYR A 202 -18.19 -6.84 -31.83
CA TYR A 202 -17.26 -7.56 -30.96
C TYR A 202 -15.83 -7.42 -31.48
N LEU A 203 -14.99 -6.70 -30.74
CA LEU A 203 -13.60 -6.42 -31.12
C LEU A 203 -12.63 -6.82 -30.01
N VAL A 204 -11.67 -7.68 -30.33
CA VAL A 204 -10.62 -8.13 -29.40
C VAL A 204 -9.26 -7.86 -30.01
N LEU A 205 -8.49 -6.99 -29.35
CA LEU A 205 -7.20 -6.47 -29.75
C LEU A 205 -6.09 -6.74 -28.72
N SER A 206 -6.41 -7.43 -27.62
CA SER A 206 -5.51 -7.65 -26.48
C SER A 206 -4.16 -8.27 -26.88
N LEU A 207 -3.10 -8.03 -26.11
CA LEU A 207 -1.75 -8.56 -26.40
C LEU A 207 -1.20 -8.09 -27.76
N ASN A 208 -1.24 -6.78 -28.00
CA ASN A 208 -0.60 -6.08 -29.13
C ASN A 208 0.11 -4.82 -28.59
N SER A 209 0.54 -3.88 -29.43
CA SER A 209 1.17 -2.61 -28.99
C SER A 209 0.50 -1.39 -29.62
N ILE A 210 -0.74 -1.14 -29.22
CA ILE A 210 -1.66 -0.10 -29.71
C ILE A 210 -1.75 1.06 -28.71
N GLN A 211 -1.25 2.22 -29.09
CA GLN A 211 -1.37 3.42 -28.24
C GLN A 211 -2.58 4.30 -28.60
N ASP A 212 -2.97 4.30 -29.88
CA ASP A 212 -3.99 5.18 -30.43
C ASP A 212 -5.29 4.42 -30.71
N LEU A 213 -6.34 4.75 -29.96
CA LEU A 213 -7.70 4.23 -30.16
C LEU A 213 -8.57 5.12 -31.07
N GLY A 214 -8.03 6.21 -31.62
CA GLY A 214 -8.72 7.14 -32.52
C GLY A 214 -9.52 6.47 -33.64
N PRO A 215 -8.98 5.45 -34.34
CA PRO A 215 -9.72 4.71 -35.36
C PRO A 215 -11.01 4.03 -34.89
N LEU A 216 -11.21 3.84 -33.58
CA LEU A 216 -12.41 3.21 -33.04
C LEU A 216 -13.57 4.19 -32.81
N ALA A 217 -13.33 5.52 -32.87
CA ALA A 217 -14.31 6.53 -32.47
C ALA A 217 -15.63 6.50 -33.27
N GLY A 218 -15.59 5.99 -34.52
CA GLY A 218 -16.76 5.85 -35.39
C GLY A 218 -17.49 4.51 -35.30
N LEU A 219 -17.04 3.56 -34.47
CA LEU A 219 -17.60 2.21 -34.41
C LEU A 219 -18.84 2.15 -33.51
N SER A 220 -19.89 2.89 -33.87
CA SER A 220 -21.07 3.12 -33.02
C SER A 220 -21.87 1.85 -32.65
N ARG A 221 -21.62 0.71 -33.30
CA ARG A 221 -22.24 -0.59 -32.97
C ARG A 221 -21.41 -1.42 -32.00
N LEU A 222 -20.22 -0.97 -31.62
CA LEU A 222 -19.30 -1.72 -30.78
C LEU A 222 -19.92 -1.96 -29.40
N ALA A 223 -20.21 -3.22 -29.09
CA ALA A 223 -20.83 -3.66 -27.85
C ALA A 223 -19.79 -4.25 -26.88
N GLU A 224 -18.72 -4.85 -27.40
CA GLU A 224 -17.62 -5.41 -26.63
C GLU A 224 -16.27 -5.02 -27.21
N LEU A 225 -15.42 -4.42 -26.37
CA LEU A 225 -14.03 -4.09 -26.67
C LEU A 225 -13.12 -4.73 -25.62
N ARG A 226 -12.17 -5.53 -26.09
CA ARG A 226 -11.05 -6.06 -25.30
C ARG A 226 -9.74 -5.57 -25.87
N ALA A 227 -9.00 -4.79 -25.10
CA ALA A 227 -7.71 -4.22 -25.47
C ALA A 227 -6.73 -4.30 -24.29
N GLU A 228 -6.78 -5.38 -23.52
CA GLU A 228 -5.86 -5.60 -22.41
C GLU A 228 -4.42 -5.77 -22.91
N LYS A 229 -3.44 -5.20 -22.20
CA LYS A 229 -2.02 -5.30 -22.56
C LYS A 229 -1.77 -4.85 -24.01
N THR A 230 -2.15 -3.60 -24.30
CA THR A 230 -1.97 -2.95 -25.59
C THR A 230 -1.20 -1.63 -25.55
N ASP A 231 -0.75 -1.14 -24.39
CA ASP A 231 -0.06 0.16 -24.21
C ASP A 231 -0.97 1.41 -24.34
N VAL A 232 -2.29 1.25 -24.25
CA VAL A 232 -3.27 2.34 -24.32
C VAL A 232 -3.10 3.32 -23.16
N ARG A 233 -3.27 4.61 -23.44
CA ARG A 233 -3.27 5.70 -22.45
C ARG A 233 -4.56 6.51 -22.45
N ASP A 234 -5.05 6.82 -23.64
CA ASP A 234 -6.19 7.71 -23.84
C ASP A 234 -7.45 6.91 -24.24
N LEU A 235 -8.51 7.09 -23.45
CA LEU A 235 -9.84 6.51 -23.70
C LEU A 235 -10.80 7.51 -24.35
N GLY A 236 -10.39 8.75 -24.62
CA GLY A 236 -11.17 9.79 -25.29
C GLY A 236 -11.91 9.31 -26.55
N PRO A 237 -11.27 8.54 -27.45
CA PRO A 237 -11.93 7.98 -28.63
C PRO A 237 -13.16 7.10 -28.33
N LEU A 238 -13.29 6.56 -27.11
CA LEU A 238 -14.40 5.67 -26.74
C LEU A 238 -15.65 6.44 -26.26
N SER A 239 -15.54 7.74 -26.00
CA SER A 239 -16.60 8.54 -25.34
C SER A 239 -17.96 8.55 -26.08
N GLY A 240 -17.95 8.36 -27.40
CA GLY A 240 -19.16 8.31 -28.24
C GLY A 240 -19.76 6.92 -28.43
N LEU A 241 -19.16 5.85 -27.90
CA LEU A 241 -19.56 4.47 -28.17
C LEU A 241 -20.69 4.01 -27.24
N SER A 242 -21.86 4.64 -27.36
CA SER A 242 -23.01 4.42 -26.47
C SER A 242 -23.58 3.00 -26.46
N ALA A 243 -23.25 2.17 -27.46
CA ALA A 243 -23.60 0.76 -27.52
C ALA A 243 -22.70 -0.15 -26.66
N LEU A 244 -21.57 0.38 -26.14
CA LEU A 244 -20.57 -0.40 -25.43
C LEU A 244 -21.12 -0.92 -24.10
N ARG A 245 -21.06 -2.24 -23.92
CA ARG A 245 -21.54 -2.97 -22.74
C ARG A 245 -20.42 -3.64 -21.96
N TYR A 246 -19.36 -4.05 -22.66
CA TYR A 246 -18.22 -4.75 -22.06
C TYR A 246 -16.93 -4.06 -22.51
N LEU A 247 -16.19 -3.51 -21.56
CA LEU A 247 -14.91 -2.86 -21.81
C LEU A 247 -13.85 -3.48 -20.92
N HIS A 248 -12.82 -4.05 -21.54
CA HIS A 248 -11.64 -4.56 -20.84
C HIS A 248 -10.38 -3.90 -21.41
N VAL A 249 -9.75 -3.06 -20.59
CA VAL A 249 -8.53 -2.31 -20.90
C VAL A 249 -7.50 -2.46 -19.78
N GLY A 250 -7.48 -3.63 -19.13
CA GLY A 250 -6.50 -3.91 -18.08
C GLY A 250 -5.06 -4.02 -18.61
N TYR A 251 -4.07 -3.91 -17.73
CA TYR A 251 -2.64 -3.96 -18.07
C TYR A 251 -2.24 -2.92 -19.14
N ASN A 252 -2.66 -1.67 -18.94
CA ASN A 252 -2.35 -0.56 -19.83
C ASN A 252 -1.73 0.60 -19.03
N HIS A 253 -1.77 1.81 -19.57
CA HIS A 253 -1.23 3.03 -18.97
C HIS A 253 -2.30 4.11 -18.80
N VAL A 254 -3.55 3.69 -18.61
CA VAL A 254 -4.69 4.59 -18.41
C VAL A 254 -4.64 5.20 -17.02
N SER A 255 -4.81 6.51 -16.91
CA SER A 255 -4.97 7.21 -15.63
C SER A 255 -6.27 8.00 -15.53
N ASP A 256 -6.82 8.42 -16.66
CA ASP A 256 -8.08 9.15 -16.77
C ASP A 256 -9.15 8.28 -17.47
N ILE A 257 -10.28 8.11 -16.79
CA ILE A 257 -11.46 7.39 -17.29
C ILE A 257 -12.67 8.31 -17.50
N SER A 258 -12.47 9.63 -17.52
CA SER A 258 -13.52 10.64 -17.71
C SER A 258 -14.36 10.40 -18.98
N ALA A 259 -13.71 9.93 -20.06
CA ALA A 259 -14.35 9.56 -21.31
C ALA A 259 -15.45 8.49 -21.15
N LEU A 260 -15.40 7.67 -20.08
CA LEU A 260 -16.37 6.59 -19.85
C LEU A 260 -17.68 7.07 -19.21
N GLY A 261 -17.72 8.29 -18.65
CA GLY A 261 -18.85 8.76 -17.84
C GLY A 261 -20.18 8.88 -18.60
N GLY A 262 -20.13 8.94 -19.94
CA GLY A 262 -21.31 8.95 -20.81
C GLY A 262 -21.78 7.57 -21.28
N LEU A 263 -21.05 6.49 -20.99
CA LEU A 263 -21.31 5.15 -21.52
C LEU A 263 -22.35 4.39 -20.67
N THR A 264 -23.58 4.91 -20.62
CA THR A 264 -24.64 4.43 -19.70
C THR A 264 -25.10 2.99 -19.94
N SER A 265 -24.73 2.39 -21.08
CA SER A 265 -25.00 0.98 -21.41
C SER A 265 -23.97 0.01 -20.83
N LEU A 266 -22.90 0.51 -20.20
CA LEU A 266 -21.79 -0.29 -19.72
C LEU A 266 -22.24 -1.21 -18.57
N VAL A 267 -21.98 -2.51 -18.73
CA VAL A 267 -22.34 -3.57 -17.76
C VAL A 267 -21.11 -4.10 -17.05
N THR A 268 -20.00 -4.25 -17.77
CA THR A 268 -18.72 -4.72 -17.25
C THR A 268 -17.61 -3.75 -17.64
N LEU A 269 -16.82 -3.36 -16.63
CA LEU A 269 -15.62 -2.54 -16.80
C LEU A 269 -14.44 -3.23 -16.13
N GLY A 270 -13.44 -3.62 -16.91
CA GLY A 270 -12.14 -4.09 -16.44
C GLY A 270 -11.05 -3.08 -16.78
N VAL A 271 -10.51 -2.44 -15.75
CA VAL A 271 -9.43 -1.43 -15.83
C VAL A 271 -8.26 -1.77 -14.91
N SER A 272 -8.12 -3.04 -14.52
CA SER A 272 -7.07 -3.48 -13.61
C SER A 272 -5.66 -3.28 -14.16
N ASN A 273 -4.64 -3.14 -13.31
CA ASN A 273 -3.25 -2.93 -13.72
C ASN A 273 -3.11 -1.68 -14.64
N ASN A 274 -3.49 -0.53 -14.09
CA ASN A 274 -3.39 0.79 -14.74
C ASN A 274 -2.87 1.83 -13.72
N ALA A 275 -3.03 3.12 -14.00
CA ALA A 275 -2.60 4.23 -13.13
C ALA A 275 -3.80 5.11 -12.70
N ILE A 276 -4.96 4.49 -12.45
CA ILE A 276 -6.20 5.20 -12.12
C ILE A 276 -6.24 5.57 -10.64
N HIS A 277 -6.66 6.79 -10.35
CA HIS A 277 -6.81 7.33 -9.00
C HIS A 277 -8.23 7.82 -8.69
N ASP A 278 -9.09 7.97 -9.70
CA ASP A 278 -10.45 8.51 -9.55
C ASP A 278 -11.48 7.62 -10.27
N LEU A 279 -12.51 7.21 -9.53
CA LEU A 279 -13.66 6.43 -10.03
C LEU A 279 -14.92 7.28 -10.20
N SER A 280 -14.86 8.61 -9.98
CA SER A 280 -16.02 9.49 -10.13
C SER A 280 -16.74 9.37 -11.49
N PRO A 281 -16.07 9.11 -12.63
CA PRO A 281 -16.77 8.95 -13.90
C PRO A 281 -17.72 7.75 -13.94
N VAL A 282 -17.54 6.72 -13.10
CA VAL A 282 -18.40 5.53 -13.13
C VAL A 282 -19.63 5.59 -12.22
N PHE A 283 -19.76 6.63 -11.38
CA PHE A 283 -20.87 6.75 -10.42
C PHE A 283 -22.25 6.85 -11.10
N GLY A 284 -22.32 7.46 -12.29
CA GLY A 284 -23.54 7.59 -13.08
C GLY A 284 -23.89 6.37 -13.94
N LEU A 285 -23.04 5.34 -13.97
CA LEU A 285 -23.23 4.18 -14.85
C LEU A 285 -24.16 3.15 -14.19
N HIS A 286 -25.46 3.47 -14.15
CA HIS A 286 -26.47 2.67 -13.44
C HIS A 286 -26.66 1.23 -13.95
N GLN A 287 -26.16 0.90 -15.15
CA GLN A 287 -26.15 -0.47 -15.68
C GLN A 287 -24.88 -1.25 -15.32
N LEU A 288 -23.86 -0.61 -14.75
CA LEU A 288 -22.61 -1.25 -14.38
C LEU A 288 -22.88 -2.25 -13.26
N ARG A 289 -22.47 -3.49 -13.46
CA ARG A 289 -22.64 -4.61 -12.52
C ARG A 289 -21.31 -5.18 -12.08
N VAL A 290 -20.32 -5.21 -12.98
CA VAL A 290 -19.01 -5.78 -12.72
C VAL A 290 -17.96 -4.71 -12.92
N LEU A 291 -17.18 -4.44 -11.88
CA LEU A 291 -16.04 -3.54 -11.93
C LEU A 291 -14.78 -4.27 -11.43
N ASP A 292 -13.75 -4.34 -12.27
CA ASP A 292 -12.41 -4.70 -11.83
C ASP A 292 -11.48 -3.50 -12.01
N ALA A 293 -11.10 -2.88 -10.90
CA ALA A 293 -10.13 -1.80 -10.80
C ALA A 293 -8.94 -2.18 -9.90
N SER A 294 -8.61 -3.47 -9.85
CA SER A 294 -7.45 -4.00 -9.13
C SER A 294 -6.13 -3.42 -9.66
N ASP A 295 -5.08 -3.40 -8.84
CA ASP A 295 -3.73 -2.96 -9.16
C ASP A 295 -3.71 -1.58 -9.82
N ASN A 296 -4.25 -0.60 -9.10
CA ASN A 296 -4.29 0.81 -9.49
C ASN A 296 -3.73 1.67 -8.34
N GLY A 297 -3.91 2.98 -8.42
CA GLY A 297 -3.47 3.92 -7.39
C GLY A 297 -4.58 4.41 -6.47
N LEU A 298 -5.67 3.65 -6.30
CA LEU A 298 -6.85 4.13 -5.58
C LEU A 298 -6.57 4.25 -4.08
N THR A 299 -6.79 5.45 -3.53
CA THR A 299 -6.73 5.72 -2.08
C THR A 299 -8.12 5.89 -1.46
N ALA A 300 -9.11 6.21 -2.29
CA ALA A 300 -10.53 6.29 -1.95
C ALA A 300 -11.39 5.89 -3.16
N LEU A 301 -12.60 5.41 -2.91
CA LEU A 301 -13.56 5.03 -3.96
C LEU A 301 -14.62 6.11 -4.23
N GLY A 302 -14.71 7.13 -3.38
CA GLY A 302 -15.71 8.19 -3.46
C GLY A 302 -16.70 8.22 -2.29
N PRO A 303 -17.80 8.98 -2.42
CA PRO A 303 -18.83 9.10 -1.38
C PRO A 303 -19.50 7.77 -1.08
N ARG A 304 -20.05 7.65 0.13
CA ARG A 304 -20.80 6.45 0.56
C ARG A 304 -21.91 6.12 -0.42
N GLY A 305 -21.97 4.86 -0.85
CA GLY A 305 -22.97 4.35 -1.80
C GLY A 305 -22.82 4.80 -3.25
N ALA A 306 -21.74 5.50 -3.62
CA ALA A 306 -21.50 5.91 -5.02
C ALA A 306 -21.34 4.75 -6.02
N LEU A 307 -21.13 3.53 -5.52
CA LEU A 307 -20.98 2.29 -6.29
C LEU A 307 -22.02 1.23 -5.89
N SER A 308 -23.18 1.65 -5.36
CA SER A 308 -24.24 0.74 -4.90
C SER A 308 -24.89 -0.11 -6.00
N GLN A 309 -24.66 0.23 -7.27
CA GLN A 309 -25.18 -0.49 -8.44
C GLN A 309 -24.46 -1.82 -8.74
N LEU A 310 -23.28 -2.03 -8.15
CA LEU A 310 -22.42 -3.17 -8.46
C LEU A 310 -22.95 -4.48 -7.84
N THR A 311 -22.68 -5.58 -8.54
CA THR A 311 -22.90 -6.95 -8.05
C THR A 311 -21.59 -7.74 -7.91
N SER A 312 -20.52 -7.29 -8.57
CA SER A 312 -19.19 -7.87 -8.43
C SER A 312 -18.13 -6.77 -8.49
N VAL A 313 -17.15 -6.85 -7.59
CA VAL A 313 -16.08 -5.84 -7.52
C VAL A 313 -14.71 -6.46 -7.23
N GLY A 314 -13.71 -6.06 -8.01
CA GLY A 314 -12.29 -6.32 -7.80
C GLY A 314 -11.52 -5.02 -7.57
N LEU A 315 -10.83 -4.90 -6.44
CA LEU A 315 -10.05 -3.74 -6.00
C LEU A 315 -8.71 -4.19 -5.37
N ILE A 316 -8.20 -5.35 -5.77
CA ILE A 316 -6.95 -5.91 -5.22
C ILE A 316 -5.81 -4.90 -5.40
N GLY A 317 -4.83 -4.86 -4.51
CA GLY A 317 -3.56 -4.16 -4.78
C GLY A 317 -3.74 -2.65 -4.93
N ASN A 318 -4.56 -2.05 -4.06
CA ASN A 318 -4.77 -0.60 -3.99
C ASN A 318 -4.34 -0.07 -2.61
N GLN A 319 -4.63 1.19 -2.29
CA GLN A 319 -4.26 1.86 -1.03
C GLN A 319 -5.50 2.30 -0.24
N LEU A 320 -6.58 1.52 -0.33
CA LEU A 320 -7.88 1.87 0.24
C LEU A 320 -7.88 1.72 1.75
N HIS A 321 -8.39 2.75 2.45
CA HIS A 321 -8.63 2.72 3.89
C HIS A 321 -10.12 2.52 4.24
N SER A 322 -11.00 2.76 3.28
CA SER A 322 -12.44 2.54 3.39
C SER A 322 -13.00 2.09 2.04
N VAL A 323 -14.09 1.32 2.09
CA VAL A 323 -14.90 0.94 0.93
C VAL A 323 -16.35 1.41 1.06
N ASP A 324 -16.59 2.52 1.77
CA ASP A 324 -17.93 3.11 1.98
C ASP A 324 -18.72 3.36 0.70
N ALA A 325 -18.04 3.60 -0.42
CA ALA A 325 -18.69 3.74 -1.72
C ALA A 325 -19.51 2.49 -2.14
N LEU A 326 -19.18 1.31 -1.60
CA LEU A 326 -19.90 0.05 -1.84
C LEU A 326 -21.14 -0.11 -0.95
N ALA A 327 -21.39 0.78 0.01
CA ALA A 327 -22.55 0.68 0.90
C ALA A 327 -23.86 0.61 0.11
N GLY A 328 -24.70 -0.39 0.41
CA GLY A 328 -25.95 -0.66 -0.30
C GLY A 328 -25.81 -1.52 -1.57
N ALA A 329 -24.60 -1.92 -1.96
CA ALA A 329 -24.37 -2.84 -3.08
C ALA A 329 -24.68 -4.30 -2.68
N ARG A 330 -25.51 -4.97 -3.48
CA ARG A 330 -25.79 -6.42 -3.32
C ARG A 330 -24.74 -7.27 -4.02
N LEU A 331 -23.51 -7.22 -3.51
CA LEU A 331 -22.36 -7.89 -4.12
C LEU A 331 -22.41 -9.40 -3.88
N THR A 332 -22.22 -10.21 -4.93
CA THR A 332 -22.05 -11.66 -4.85
C THR A 332 -20.58 -12.09 -4.84
N LEU A 333 -19.70 -11.24 -5.37
CA LEU A 333 -18.26 -11.44 -5.39
C LEU A 333 -17.54 -10.15 -5.04
N VAL A 334 -16.71 -10.18 -4.00
CA VAL A 334 -15.94 -9.04 -3.53
C VAL A 334 -14.49 -9.47 -3.38
N ASN A 335 -13.58 -8.84 -4.12
CA ASN A 335 -12.16 -9.01 -3.88
C ASN A 335 -11.49 -7.66 -3.64
N ILE A 336 -11.18 -7.39 -2.38
CA ILE A 336 -10.58 -6.13 -1.92
C ILE A 336 -9.30 -6.40 -1.12
N SER A 337 -8.63 -7.50 -1.47
CA SER A 337 -7.36 -7.92 -0.88
C SER A 337 -6.24 -6.91 -1.15
N ASP A 338 -5.15 -6.97 -0.40
CA ASP A 338 -3.98 -6.10 -0.55
C ASP A 338 -4.34 -4.61 -0.55
N ASN A 339 -4.84 -4.15 0.60
CA ASN A 339 -5.28 -2.79 0.86
C ASN A 339 -4.95 -2.38 2.31
N GLN A 340 -5.49 -1.26 2.80
CA GLN A 340 -5.24 -0.74 4.15
C GLN A 340 -6.53 -0.70 4.99
N LEU A 341 -7.49 -1.60 4.72
CA LEU A 341 -8.79 -1.60 5.38
C LEU A 341 -8.67 -2.04 6.84
N THR A 342 -9.42 -1.37 7.71
CA THR A 342 -9.48 -1.69 9.15
C THR A 342 -10.84 -2.23 9.59
N ASN A 343 -11.86 -2.07 8.73
CA ASN A 343 -13.22 -2.54 8.95
C ASN A 343 -13.90 -2.81 7.59
N VAL A 344 -15.03 -3.50 7.64
CA VAL A 344 -15.81 -3.91 6.46
C VAL A 344 -17.29 -3.55 6.60
N ALA A 345 -17.62 -2.51 7.39
CA ALA A 345 -19.00 -2.12 7.69
C ALA A 345 -19.85 -1.80 6.45
N ALA A 346 -19.20 -1.30 5.38
CA ALA A 346 -19.85 -1.02 4.11
C ALA A 346 -20.30 -2.29 3.34
N LEU A 347 -19.83 -3.47 3.76
CA LEU A 347 -20.17 -4.77 3.18
C LEU A 347 -21.26 -5.51 3.96
N SER A 348 -21.97 -4.84 4.88
CA SER A 348 -23.05 -5.46 5.66
C SER A 348 -24.28 -5.87 4.83
N GLU A 349 -24.44 -5.33 3.61
CA GLU A 349 -25.57 -5.59 2.72
C GLU A 349 -25.21 -6.45 1.48
N VAL A 350 -24.06 -7.13 1.49
CA VAL A 350 -23.69 -8.07 0.43
C VAL A 350 -24.72 -9.19 0.28
N ALA A 351 -24.77 -9.82 -0.90
CA ALA A 351 -25.73 -10.87 -1.18
C ALA A 351 -25.51 -12.10 -0.28
N PRO A 352 -26.57 -12.89 0.00
CA PRO A 352 -26.40 -14.21 0.60
C PRO A 352 -25.43 -15.07 -0.23
N ASP A 353 -24.64 -15.89 0.45
CA ASP A 353 -23.62 -16.77 -0.17
C ASP A 353 -22.52 -16.02 -0.95
N ALA A 354 -22.39 -14.70 -0.76
CA ALA A 354 -21.32 -13.94 -1.36
C ALA A 354 -19.94 -14.47 -0.93
N THR A 355 -18.98 -14.40 -1.86
CA THR A 355 -17.58 -14.70 -1.56
C THR A 355 -16.80 -13.40 -1.40
N VAL A 356 -16.16 -13.23 -0.25
CA VAL A 356 -15.43 -12.01 0.12
C VAL A 356 -13.95 -12.34 0.38
N TYR A 357 -13.07 -11.83 -0.47
CA TYR A 357 -11.61 -11.93 -0.34
C TYR A 357 -11.05 -10.64 0.27
N LEU A 358 -10.38 -10.78 1.41
CA LEU A 358 -9.89 -9.71 2.28
C LEU A 358 -8.41 -9.87 2.62
N TRP A 359 -7.63 -10.63 1.83
CA TRP A 359 -6.23 -10.90 2.17
C TRP A 359 -5.44 -9.61 2.33
N ASP A 360 -4.35 -9.63 3.10
CA ASP A 360 -3.37 -8.54 3.13
C ASP A 360 -4.03 -7.18 3.46
N ASN A 361 -4.79 -7.14 4.55
CA ASN A 361 -5.45 -5.94 5.08
C ASN A 361 -5.13 -5.78 6.59
N LYS A 362 -5.87 -4.93 7.30
CA LYS A 362 -5.69 -4.64 8.74
C LYS A 362 -7.00 -4.82 9.52
N ILE A 363 -7.84 -5.75 9.10
CA ILE A 363 -9.19 -5.96 9.66
C ILE A 363 -9.09 -6.85 10.89
N ARG A 364 -9.72 -6.41 11.98
CA ARG A 364 -9.82 -7.19 13.23
C ARG A 364 -11.23 -7.68 13.54
N ASP A 365 -12.24 -6.96 13.06
CA ASP A 365 -13.64 -7.23 13.34
C ASP A 365 -14.37 -7.56 12.04
N PHE A 366 -14.84 -8.80 11.94
CA PHE A 366 -15.58 -9.30 10.78
C PHE A 366 -17.09 -9.40 11.05
N SER A 367 -17.56 -8.99 12.23
CA SER A 367 -18.97 -9.13 12.66
C SER A 367 -19.96 -8.27 11.88
N GLU A 368 -19.44 -7.29 11.13
CA GLU A 368 -20.22 -6.48 10.21
C GLU A 368 -20.61 -7.25 8.94
N LEU A 369 -19.94 -8.38 8.64
CA LEU A 369 -20.29 -9.23 7.50
C LEU A 369 -21.42 -10.19 7.87
N PRO A 370 -22.37 -10.45 6.98
CA PRO A 370 -23.43 -11.43 7.24
C PRO A 370 -22.87 -12.84 7.45
N ASP A 371 -23.46 -13.61 8.36
CA ASP A 371 -23.08 -15.01 8.62
C ASP A 371 -23.23 -15.94 7.40
N THR A 372 -23.98 -15.50 6.37
CA THR A 372 -24.18 -16.29 5.15
C THR A 372 -23.03 -16.18 4.14
N VAL A 373 -22.00 -15.36 4.40
CA VAL A 373 -20.93 -15.13 3.43
C VAL A 373 -19.73 -16.06 3.64
N SER A 374 -19.05 -16.39 2.55
CA SER A 374 -17.76 -17.06 2.58
C SER A 374 -16.64 -16.03 2.64
N VAL A 375 -15.91 -15.96 3.75
CA VAL A 375 -14.83 -14.98 3.96
C VAL A 375 -13.47 -15.64 3.88
N LEU A 376 -12.55 -15.05 3.11
CA LEU A 376 -11.13 -15.43 3.05
C LEU A 376 -10.25 -14.25 3.47
N ALA A 377 -9.57 -14.35 4.61
CA ALA A 377 -8.88 -13.22 5.26
C ALA A 377 -7.49 -13.60 5.82
N TYR A 378 -6.61 -14.09 4.95
CA TYR A 378 -5.20 -14.33 5.27
C TYR A 378 -4.41 -13.03 5.44
N ASN A 379 -3.32 -13.14 6.20
CA ASN A 379 -2.30 -12.11 6.39
C ASN A 379 -2.83 -10.72 6.80
N GLN A 380 -3.68 -10.67 7.83
CA GLN A 380 -4.07 -9.41 8.45
C GLN A 380 -2.94 -8.93 9.39
N ASP A 381 -2.17 -7.93 8.99
CA ASP A 381 -1.12 -7.35 9.84
C ASP A 381 -1.63 -6.09 10.55
N LEU A 382 -1.99 -6.24 11.82
CA LEU A 382 -2.49 -5.11 12.63
C LEU A 382 -1.36 -4.20 13.13
N GLY A 383 -0.09 -4.57 12.99
CA GLY A 383 1.05 -3.81 13.50
C GLY A 383 1.10 -3.73 15.04
N GLU A 384 1.60 -2.60 15.56
CA GLU A 384 1.68 -2.35 17.01
C GLU A 384 0.33 -1.82 17.54
N LEU A 385 -0.30 -2.61 18.41
CA LEU A 385 -1.50 -2.22 19.13
C LEU A 385 -1.17 -1.29 20.31
N PRO A 386 -2.16 -0.51 20.80
CA PRO A 386 -1.99 0.31 21.99
C PRO A 386 -1.46 -0.51 23.19
N SER A 387 -0.58 0.12 23.98
CA SER A 387 -0.05 -0.50 25.20
C SER A 387 -1.14 -0.71 26.25
N VAL A 388 -1.00 -1.77 27.03
CA VAL A 388 -1.93 -2.17 28.09
C VAL A 388 -1.21 -2.39 29.42
N ASP A 389 -1.92 -2.31 30.53
CA ASP A 389 -1.37 -2.62 31.85
C ASP A 389 -1.41 -4.13 32.12
N ILE A 390 -0.40 -4.67 32.80
CA ILE A 390 -0.40 -6.07 33.25
C ILE A 390 -1.59 -6.34 34.17
N ASN A 391 -2.03 -7.59 34.24
CA ASN A 391 -3.17 -8.04 35.05
C ASN A 391 -4.52 -7.35 34.75
N THR A 392 -4.58 -6.52 33.69
CA THR A 392 -5.81 -5.86 33.24
C THR A 392 -6.36 -6.57 32.00
N PRO A 393 -7.54 -7.20 32.08
CA PRO A 393 -8.18 -7.82 30.91
C PRO A 393 -8.47 -6.79 29.82
N THR A 394 -7.85 -6.95 28.66
CA THR A 394 -8.01 -6.04 27.51
C THR A 394 -8.65 -6.76 26.34
N ASP A 395 -9.71 -6.16 25.80
CA ASP A 395 -10.37 -6.63 24.60
C ASP A 395 -9.62 -6.14 23.36
N LEU A 396 -9.18 -7.08 22.51
CA LEU A 396 -8.46 -6.75 21.28
C LEU A 396 -9.39 -6.37 20.12
N GLY A 397 -10.70 -6.56 20.28
CA GLY A 397 -11.70 -6.31 19.23
C GLY A 397 -11.63 -7.32 18.09
N ILE A 398 -11.03 -8.50 18.32
CA ILE A 398 -10.97 -9.57 17.32
C ILE A 398 -12.27 -10.36 17.39
N ARG A 399 -13.04 -10.38 16.29
CA ARG A 399 -14.39 -10.97 16.24
C ARG A 399 -14.63 -11.79 14.97
N TRP A 400 -15.41 -12.85 15.11
CA TRP A 400 -16.01 -13.61 14.02
C TRP A 400 -17.17 -12.85 13.35
N THR A 401 -17.71 -13.39 12.25
CA THR A 401 -18.91 -12.85 11.59
C THR A 401 -20.14 -12.88 12.51
N ASP A 402 -20.25 -13.90 13.36
CA ASP A 402 -21.34 -14.02 14.35
C ASP A 402 -21.14 -13.10 15.58
N GLY A 403 -20.10 -12.25 15.57
CA GLY A 403 -19.74 -11.36 16.66
C GLY A 403 -19.05 -12.03 17.85
N SER A 404 -18.81 -13.34 17.81
CA SER A 404 -18.16 -14.03 18.91
C SER A 404 -16.67 -13.65 19.00
N PRO A 405 -16.14 -13.44 20.22
CA PRO A 405 -14.78 -12.96 20.41
C PRO A 405 -13.72 -14.05 20.22
N ILE A 406 -12.63 -13.70 19.56
CA ILE A 406 -11.51 -14.62 19.26
C ILE A 406 -10.38 -14.43 20.27
N CYS A 407 -9.91 -15.54 20.84
CA CYS A 407 -8.68 -15.55 21.62
C CYS A 407 -7.47 -15.88 20.74
N PRO A 408 -6.50 -14.96 20.58
CA PRO A 408 -5.27 -15.24 19.84
C PRO A 408 -4.31 -16.12 20.63
N GLU A 409 -3.44 -16.81 19.91
CA GLU A 409 -2.21 -17.38 20.44
C GLU A 409 -1.21 -16.25 20.72
N ILE A 410 -0.71 -16.16 21.94
CA ILE A 410 0.28 -15.16 22.36
C ILE A 410 1.60 -15.89 22.63
N ASP A 411 2.72 -15.32 22.20
CA ASP A 411 4.09 -15.82 22.42
C ASP A 411 4.60 -15.70 23.87
N SER A 412 3.71 -15.86 24.85
CA SER A 412 3.99 -15.72 26.26
C SER A 412 3.24 -16.77 27.06
N THR A 413 3.96 -17.52 27.89
CA THR A 413 3.36 -18.49 28.83
C THR A 413 2.61 -17.82 29.99
N THR A 414 2.70 -16.50 30.09
CA THR A 414 2.10 -15.70 31.17
C THR A 414 0.91 -14.86 30.71
N ALA A 415 0.55 -14.95 29.43
CA ALA A 415 -0.66 -14.35 28.90
C ALA A 415 -1.82 -15.36 28.97
N THR A 416 -3.00 -14.90 29.39
CA THR A 416 -4.24 -15.69 29.34
C THR A 416 -5.27 -14.95 28.48
N CYS A 417 -6.15 -15.70 27.82
CA CYS A 417 -7.27 -15.12 27.10
C CYS A 417 -8.57 -15.83 27.47
N SER A 418 -9.60 -15.04 27.77
CA SER A 418 -10.96 -15.54 28.03
C SER A 418 -11.96 -14.59 27.38
N ALA A 419 -12.89 -15.14 26.58
CA ALA A 419 -13.88 -14.37 25.83
C ALA A 419 -13.28 -13.19 25.02
N GLY A 420 -12.14 -13.43 24.35
CA GLY A 420 -11.37 -12.44 23.57
C GLY A 420 -10.69 -11.34 24.38
N ARG A 421 -10.71 -11.41 25.71
CA ARG A 421 -9.98 -10.50 26.59
C ARG A 421 -8.66 -11.11 27.00
N VAL A 422 -7.56 -10.49 26.58
CA VAL A 422 -6.20 -10.92 26.88
C VAL A 422 -5.72 -10.22 28.15
N THR A 423 -5.08 -10.97 29.05
CA THR A 423 -4.44 -10.48 30.27
C THR A 423 -2.99 -10.91 30.28
N TYR A 424 -2.06 -9.96 30.44
CA TYR A 424 -0.62 -10.22 30.51
C TYR A 424 -0.17 -10.20 31.97
N ALA A 425 0.40 -11.30 32.49
CA ALA A 425 0.92 -11.31 33.86
C ALA A 425 2.38 -10.81 33.98
N SER A 426 3.07 -10.61 32.84
CA SER A 426 4.44 -10.08 32.81
C SER A 426 4.58 -8.87 31.86
N PRO A 427 5.39 -7.86 32.23
CA PRO A 427 5.64 -6.72 31.37
C PRO A 427 6.55 -7.11 30.20
N GLY A 428 6.37 -6.48 29.05
CA GLY A 428 7.16 -6.79 27.87
C GLY A 428 6.45 -6.47 26.55
N LEU A 429 7.14 -6.79 25.47
CA LEU A 429 6.55 -6.83 24.13
C LEU A 429 6.09 -8.26 23.89
N HIS A 430 4.83 -8.43 23.47
CA HIS A 430 4.24 -9.73 23.20
C HIS A 430 3.71 -9.74 21.76
N HIS A 431 3.97 -10.81 21.04
CA HIS A 431 3.48 -11.06 19.69
C HIS A 431 2.26 -11.99 19.76
N GLY A 432 1.18 -11.57 19.12
CA GLY A 432 -0.05 -12.34 19.04
C GLY A 432 -0.36 -12.77 17.62
N SER A 433 -0.95 -13.94 17.46
CA SER A 433 -1.46 -14.40 16.19
C SER A 433 -2.75 -15.20 16.31
N VAL A 434 -3.56 -15.17 15.26
CA VAL A 434 -4.68 -16.09 15.05
C VAL A 434 -4.36 -16.85 13.77
N ARG A 435 -4.36 -18.19 13.80
CA ARG A 435 -4.29 -19.02 12.59
C ARG A 435 -5.37 -20.06 12.64
N LEU A 436 -6.28 -19.98 11.68
CA LEU A 436 -7.36 -20.94 11.58
C LEU A 436 -7.48 -21.39 10.13
N THR A 437 -7.28 -22.69 9.93
CA THR A 437 -7.31 -23.30 8.61
C THR A 437 -8.71 -23.79 8.22
N LYS A 438 -9.66 -24.01 9.16
CA LYS A 438 -11.12 -24.11 8.93
C LYS A 438 -11.96 -23.91 10.22
N PRO A 439 -12.95 -22.98 10.19
CA PRO A 439 -14.33 -23.31 10.55
C PRO A 439 -15.33 -22.87 9.46
N ASP A 440 -16.54 -23.43 9.50
CA ASP A 440 -17.52 -23.63 8.43
C ASP A 440 -18.00 -22.39 7.63
N GLN A 441 -17.57 -21.18 7.99
CA GLN A 441 -17.96 -19.90 7.36
C GLN A 441 -16.79 -18.95 7.02
N MET A 442 -15.61 -19.16 7.60
CA MET A 442 -14.41 -18.36 7.31
C MET A 442 -13.29 -19.28 6.83
N PHE A 443 -13.07 -19.30 5.52
CA PHE A 443 -12.04 -20.11 4.88
C PHE A 443 -10.69 -19.41 5.00
N GLY A 444 -10.01 -19.68 6.11
CA GLY A 444 -8.64 -19.22 6.30
C GLY A 444 -8.55 -17.80 6.87
N LEU A 445 -8.26 -17.74 8.17
CA LEU A 445 -7.93 -16.50 8.89
C LEU A 445 -6.48 -16.60 9.37
N SER A 446 -5.67 -15.61 9.03
CA SER A 446 -4.35 -15.42 9.60
C SER A 446 -4.18 -13.96 9.97
N LEU A 447 -3.94 -13.68 11.24
CA LEU A 447 -3.75 -12.32 11.75
C LEU A 447 -2.53 -12.27 12.67
N THR A 448 -1.78 -11.18 12.61
CA THR A 448 -0.63 -10.91 13.49
C THR A 448 -0.68 -9.52 14.08
N PHE A 449 -0.18 -9.38 15.30
CA PHE A 449 -0.02 -8.09 15.96
C PHE A 449 1.10 -8.13 16.98
N THR A 450 1.53 -6.95 17.41
CA THR A 450 2.43 -6.78 18.56
C THR A 450 1.75 -5.89 19.59
N GLN A 451 1.83 -6.25 20.88
CA GLN A 451 1.27 -5.45 21.96
C GLN A 451 2.26 -5.32 23.13
N ARG A 452 2.36 -4.11 23.67
CA ARG A 452 3.22 -3.82 24.83
C ARG A 452 2.42 -3.87 26.12
N ALA A 453 2.81 -4.77 27.04
CA ALA A 453 2.29 -4.82 28.41
C ALA A 453 3.21 -4.04 29.36
N LYS A 454 2.65 -3.08 30.10
CA LYS A 454 3.34 -2.22 31.06
C LYS A 454 3.06 -2.68 32.49
N PRO A 455 4.04 -2.66 33.41
CA PRO A 455 3.80 -2.97 34.82
C PRO A 455 2.78 -2.01 35.46
N ASP A 456 1.83 -2.56 36.20
CA ASP A 456 0.86 -1.80 37.00
C ASP A 456 1.44 -1.60 38.40
N VAL A 457 2.38 -0.66 38.55
CA VAL A 457 3.02 -0.45 39.85
C VAL A 457 3.42 1.01 40.07
N THR A 458 3.02 1.55 41.22
CA THR A 458 3.59 2.77 41.80
C THR A 458 4.81 2.42 42.67
N PHE A 459 5.70 3.37 42.92
CA PHE A 459 6.79 3.19 43.89
C PHE A 459 6.23 2.87 45.29
N THR A 460 6.68 1.76 45.91
CA THR A 460 6.17 1.26 47.21
C THR A 460 6.96 1.81 48.41
N LYS A 461 8.20 2.24 48.19
CA LYS A 461 8.97 3.05 49.14
C LYS A 461 9.34 4.35 48.45
N VAL A 462 9.06 5.46 49.11
CA VAL A 462 9.28 6.82 48.61
C VAL A 462 10.08 7.57 49.68
N PRO A 463 11.28 8.10 49.38
CA PRO A 463 12.12 8.77 50.37
C PRO A 463 11.50 10.09 50.85
N LYS A 464 11.99 10.60 51.98
CA LYS A 464 11.64 11.95 52.45
C LYS A 464 12.79 12.89 52.15
N ILE A 465 12.48 14.09 51.67
CA ILE A 465 13.48 15.15 51.59
C ILE A 465 13.70 15.68 53.01
N ALA A 466 14.94 15.58 53.50
CA ALA A 466 15.33 16.16 54.78
C ALA A 466 14.95 17.65 54.77
N LYS A 467 14.48 18.18 55.90
CA LYS A 467 14.12 19.60 55.99
C LYS A 467 15.32 20.43 55.53
N LEU A 468 15.11 21.27 54.51
CA LEU A 468 16.05 22.33 54.14
C LEU A 468 16.42 23.05 55.44
N SER A 469 17.71 23.04 55.81
CA SER A 469 18.23 23.38 57.14
C SER A 469 17.38 24.40 57.89
N ASP A 470 16.79 23.95 58.99
CA ASP A 470 15.58 24.52 59.61
C ASP A 470 15.82 25.83 60.40
N ARG A 471 16.79 26.69 60.00
CA ARG A 471 17.03 27.97 60.68
C ARG A 471 17.49 29.06 59.70
N ASN A 472 16.52 29.85 59.26
CA ASN A 472 16.66 31.18 58.64
C ASN A 472 17.45 31.22 57.32
N THR A 473 16.81 30.84 56.21
CA THR A 473 17.35 31.03 54.85
C THR A 473 17.62 32.50 54.55
N GLU A 474 18.81 32.82 54.05
CA GLU A 474 19.25 34.19 53.73
C GLU A 474 19.81 34.25 52.32
N VAL A 475 19.81 35.45 51.76
CA VAL A 475 20.50 35.72 50.49
C VAL A 475 21.98 35.37 50.62
N GLY A 476 22.51 34.62 49.64
CA GLY A 476 23.90 34.16 49.61
C GLY A 476 24.14 32.79 50.26
N MET A 477 23.13 32.16 50.87
CA MET A 477 23.20 30.77 51.31
C MET A 477 22.99 29.79 50.16
N SER A 478 23.55 28.58 50.27
CA SER A 478 23.26 27.48 49.35
C SER A 478 22.44 26.40 50.07
N LEU A 479 21.25 26.09 49.54
CA LEU A 479 20.36 25.05 50.04
C LEU A 479 20.68 23.72 49.36
N ARG A 480 20.60 22.60 50.09
CA ARG A 480 20.88 21.25 49.57
C ARG A 480 19.65 20.35 49.66
N SER A 481 19.38 19.57 48.60
CA SER A 481 18.28 18.61 48.56
C SER A 481 18.72 17.21 49.01
N ASP A 482 18.79 16.99 50.33
CA ASP A 482 19.16 15.68 50.89
C ASP A 482 17.96 14.74 50.97
N LEU A 483 18.09 13.54 50.39
CA LEU A 483 17.08 12.49 50.47
C LEU A 483 17.42 11.51 51.58
N THR A 484 16.41 11.15 52.38
CA THR A 484 16.51 10.12 53.42
C THR A 484 15.64 8.92 53.04
N GLY A 485 16.25 7.73 53.01
CA GLY A 485 15.61 6.48 52.56
C GLY A 485 15.89 6.15 51.09
N THR A 486 15.26 5.08 50.59
CA THR A 486 15.42 4.59 49.21
C THR A 486 14.06 4.41 48.54
N TRP A 487 14.06 4.55 47.22
CA TRP A 487 12.94 4.20 46.36
C TRP A 487 12.86 2.67 46.20
N SER A 488 11.65 2.11 46.12
CA SER A 488 11.44 0.69 45.78
C SER A 488 10.38 0.54 44.68
N PRO A 489 10.74 0.01 43.50
CA PRO A 489 12.11 -0.32 43.06
C PRO A 489 12.99 0.94 42.87
N THR A 490 14.30 0.73 42.68
CA THR A 490 15.25 1.82 42.42
C THR A 490 14.96 2.52 41.08
N PRO A 491 14.82 3.85 40.99
CA PRO A 491 14.59 4.57 39.75
C PRO A 491 15.74 4.39 38.75
N THR A 492 15.45 4.48 37.46
CA THR A 492 16.50 4.59 36.41
C THR A 492 16.97 6.03 36.26
N GLU A 493 16.11 7.01 36.58
CA GLU A 493 16.40 8.43 36.49
C GLU A 493 15.68 9.18 37.62
N ILE A 494 16.27 10.29 38.08
CA ILE A 494 15.73 11.14 39.13
C ILE A 494 15.90 12.60 38.75
N ASP A 495 14.78 13.30 38.60
CA ASP A 495 14.72 14.72 38.33
C ASP A 495 14.57 15.54 39.60
N ARG A 496 15.19 16.72 39.64
CA ARG A 496 15.10 17.68 40.75
C ARG A 496 14.72 19.05 40.24
N GLN A 497 13.68 19.63 40.84
CA GLN A 497 13.22 20.97 40.50
C GLN A 497 13.03 21.83 41.75
N TRP A 498 13.74 22.95 41.81
CA TRP A 498 13.57 23.96 42.85
C TRP A 498 12.44 24.92 42.49
N TYR A 499 11.70 25.36 43.50
CA TYR A 499 10.57 26.26 43.38
C TYR A 499 10.72 27.44 44.35
N VAL A 500 10.48 28.65 43.86
CA VAL A 500 10.46 29.89 44.63
C VAL A 500 9.06 30.48 44.55
N ASN A 501 8.36 30.61 45.70
CA ASN A 501 6.95 30.98 45.79
C ASN A 501 6.04 30.17 44.81
N GLY A 502 6.30 28.88 44.69
CA GLY A 502 5.50 27.97 43.86
C GLY A 502 5.81 27.98 42.37
N LYS A 503 6.72 28.85 41.90
CA LYS A 503 7.19 28.87 40.50
C LYS A 503 8.55 28.20 40.36
N PRO A 504 8.87 27.52 39.25
CA PRO A 504 10.21 26.97 39.00
C PRO A 504 11.28 28.06 39.15
N GLY A 505 12.27 27.82 40.02
CA GLY A 505 13.41 28.71 40.22
C GLY A 505 14.48 28.50 39.14
N ALA A 506 15.02 29.59 38.58
CA ALA A 506 16.08 29.53 37.58
C ALA A 506 17.48 29.44 38.23
N GLY A 507 18.33 28.53 37.74
CA GLY A 507 19.75 28.45 38.05
C GLY A 507 20.14 27.56 39.24
N ALA A 508 19.61 26.33 39.31
CA ALA A 508 20.26 25.25 40.04
C ALA A 508 21.55 24.81 39.29
N ASP A 509 22.56 24.34 40.00
CA ASP A 509 23.82 23.86 39.40
C ASP A 509 23.66 22.50 38.70
N PHE A 510 24.66 22.10 37.91
CA PHE A 510 24.64 20.83 37.15
C PHE A 510 24.45 19.64 38.12
N GLN A 511 23.32 18.96 37.95
CA GLN A 511 22.73 17.86 38.75
C GLN A 511 21.73 18.23 39.87
N GLY A 512 21.40 19.51 40.06
CA GLY A 512 20.19 19.94 40.78
C GLY A 512 20.15 19.65 42.28
N PHE A 513 21.30 19.37 42.89
CA PHE A 513 21.40 19.11 44.34
C PHE A 513 21.42 20.38 45.17
N TYR A 514 21.91 21.49 44.60
CA TYR A 514 22.05 22.75 45.31
C TYR A 514 21.20 23.87 44.70
N TYR A 515 20.79 24.80 45.55
CA TYR A 515 20.14 26.05 45.15
C TYR A 515 20.73 27.23 45.92
N ASP A 516 21.47 28.08 45.20
CA ASP A 516 21.99 29.33 45.75
C ASP A 516 20.88 30.37 45.84
N VAL A 517 20.63 30.85 47.06
CA VAL A 517 19.59 31.82 47.37
C VAL A 517 20.03 33.19 46.88
N LYS A 518 19.28 33.74 45.91
CA LYS A 518 19.65 34.99 45.24
C LYS A 518 19.01 36.19 45.92
N PRO A 519 19.53 37.40 45.70
CA PRO A 519 18.86 38.63 46.14
C PRO A 519 17.40 38.75 45.69
N SER A 520 17.08 38.21 44.51
CA SER A 520 15.72 38.15 43.97
C SER A 520 14.75 37.29 44.78
N ASP A 521 15.26 36.44 45.68
CA ASP A 521 14.48 35.50 46.48
C ASP A 521 14.06 36.09 47.82
N LEU A 522 14.55 37.28 48.18
CA LEU A 522 14.21 37.98 49.41
C LEU A 522 12.69 38.05 49.63
N GLY A 523 12.25 37.64 50.82
CA GLY A 523 10.84 37.56 51.21
C GLY A 523 10.06 36.39 50.60
N LYS A 524 10.65 35.60 49.70
CA LYS A 524 10.02 34.42 49.08
C LYS A 524 10.34 33.15 49.85
N ARG A 525 9.60 32.09 49.58
CA ARG A 525 9.80 30.75 50.17
C ARG A 525 10.34 29.79 49.12
N VAL A 526 11.29 28.95 49.50
CA VAL A 526 11.92 27.98 48.62
C VAL A 526 11.49 26.56 49.00
N LYS A 527 11.27 25.69 48.01
CA LYS A 527 11.14 24.22 48.20
C LYS A 527 11.79 23.49 47.03
N VAL A 528 12.10 22.22 47.21
CA VAL A 528 12.55 21.33 46.13
C VAL A 528 11.58 20.18 45.96
N CYS A 529 11.33 19.77 44.72
CA CYS A 529 10.62 18.54 44.40
C CYS A 529 11.54 17.59 43.65
N VAL A 530 11.42 16.30 43.95
CA VAL A 530 12.15 15.23 43.30
C VAL A 530 11.15 14.29 42.65
N THR A 531 11.34 13.99 41.37
CA THR A 531 10.51 13.06 40.60
C THR A 531 11.38 11.85 40.23
N ALA A 532 10.90 10.66 40.53
CA ALA A 532 11.57 9.41 40.20
C ALA A 532 10.93 8.76 38.98
N HIS A 533 11.77 8.34 38.05
CA HIS A 533 11.38 7.68 36.80
C HIS A 533 11.90 6.26 36.75
N ARG A 534 11.05 5.33 36.34
CA ARG A 534 11.45 3.97 35.96
C ARG A 534 10.47 3.46 34.92
N ASN A 535 11.00 2.89 33.83
CA ASN A 535 10.15 2.31 32.79
C ASN A 535 9.16 1.31 33.41
N GLY A 536 7.88 1.57 33.16
CA GLY A 536 6.80 0.75 33.68
C GLY A 536 6.37 1.03 35.12
N TYR A 537 6.74 2.18 35.70
CA TYR A 537 6.21 2.67 36.97
C TYR A 537 5.58 4.05 36.73
N THR A 538 4.49 4.34 37.45
CA THR A 538 3.99 5.73 37.49
C THR A 538 5.01 6.60 38.22
N ASP A 539 5.40 7.72 37.60
CA ASP A 539 6.32 8.69 38.19
C ASP A 539 5.88 9.06 39.60
N SER A 540 6.79 8.93 40.57
CA SER A 540 6.51 9.34 41.94
C SER A 540 7.24 10.62 42.27
N ARG A 541 6.47 11.59 42.76
CA ARG A 541 6.93 12.93 43.05
C ARG A 541 6.79 13.25 44.52
N ILE A 542 7.89 13.70 45.11
CA ILE A 542 7.93 14.21 46.48
C ILE A 542 8.42 15.64 46.50
N CYS A 543 7.95 16.43 47.46
CA CYS A 543 8.42 17.78 47.67
C CYS A 543 8.81 18.00 49.13
N SER A 544 9.83 18.81 49.37
CA SER A 544 10.19 19.28 50.70
C SER A 544 9.11 20.21 51.26
N ALA A 545 9.10 20.40 52.58
CA ALA A 545 8.46 21.56 53.17
C ALA A 545 9.09 22.86 52.61
N GLN A 546 8.31 23.94 52.61
CA GLN A 546 8.81 25.26 52.22
C GLN A 546 9.66 25.88 53.34
N THR A 547 10.71 26.62 52.97
CA THR A 547 11.46 27.45 53.91
C THR A 547 10.57 28.54 54.53
N LYS A 548 11.06 29.14 55.62
CA LYS A 548 10.61 30.48 56.02
C LYS A 548 10.97 31.51 54.92
N PRO A 549 10.31 32.68 54.86
CA PRO A 549 10.67 33.74 53.92
C PRO A 549 12.17 34.07 54.01
N VAL A 550 12.84 34.13 52.85
CA VAL A 550 14.26 34.46 52.77
C VAL A 550 14.50 35.84 53.38
N ARG A 551 15.49 35.95 54.27
CA ARG A 551 15.90 37.22 54.88
C ARG A 551 17.14 37.81 54.21
N LEU A 552 17.48 39.05 54.60
CA LEU A 552 18.71 39.72 54.16
C LEU A 552 19.93 38.91 54.62
N GLY A 553 20.89 38.73 53.71
CA GLY A 553 22.21 38.17 54.04
C GLY A 553 23.18 39.25 54.52
N ASP A 554 24.40 38.84 54.85
CA ASP A 554 25.47 39.73 55.29
C ASP A 554 26.58 39.89 54.24
N LEU A 555 27.09 41.12 54.11
CA LEU A 555 28.24 41.42 53.26
C LEU A 555 29.54 41.01 53.96
N ASN A 556 30.39 40.29 53.25
CA ASN A 556 31.72 39.89 53.71
C ASN A 556 32.79 40.78 53.09
N VAL A 557 33.80 41.13 53.89
CA VAL A 557 35.02 41.82 53.45
C VAL A 557 36.19 40.86 53.63
N TRP A 558 36.65 40.25 52.54
CA TRP A 558 37.74 39.28 52.56
C TRP A 558 39.12 39.92 52.63
N THR A 559 39.28 41.09 52.02
CA THR A 559 40.52 41.89 52.15
C THR A 559 40.19 43.32 52.54
N ALA A 560 40.84 43.83 53.58
CA ALA A 560 40.55 45.15 54.13
C ALA A 560 41.05 46.29 53.20
N PRO A 561 40.35 47.45 53.14
CA PRO A 561 40.78 48.59 52.34
C PRO A 561 42.07 49.24 52.87
N LYS A 562 42.89 49.78 51.97
CA LYS A 562 44.19 50.40 52.28
C LYS A 562 44.41 51.69 51.50
N ILE A 563 45.00 52.69 52.17
CA ILE A 563 45.50 53.92 51.55
C ILE A 563 46.92 53.68 51.03
N THR A 564 47.21 54.14 49.82
CA THR A 564 48.53 54.11 49.17
C THR A 564 48.90 55.49 48.62
N GLY A 565 50.18 55.71 48.35
CA GLY A 565 50.72 57.00 47.92
C GLY A 565 51.50 57.72 49.03
N THR A 566 52.14 58.83 48.66
CA THR A 566 53.00 59.60 49.56
C THR A 566 52.14 60.53 50.43
N ALA A 567 52.14 60.32 51.74
CA ALA A 567 51.42 61.16 52.70
C ALA A 567 52.18 62.48 52.97
N VAL A 568 52.17 63.39 52.00
CA VAL A 568 52.76 64.74 52.08
C VAL A 568 51.74 65.73 51.49
N VAL A 569 51.61 66.93 52.07
CA VAL A 569 50.71 67.96 51.53
C VAL A 569 51.00 68.22 50.04
N GLY A 570 49.95 68.42 49.25
CA GLY A 570 50.03 68.60 47.79
C GLY A 570 50.12 67.30 46.98
N HIS A 571 50.36 66.14 47.61
CA HIS A 571 50.34 64.84 46.94
C HIS A 571 48.95 64.18 47.01
N THR A 572 48.72 63.23 46.11
CA THR A 572 47.46 62.47 46.02
C THR A 572 47.59 61.12 46.71
N LEU A 573 46.67 60.82 47.61
CA LEU A 573 46.48 59.49 48.19
C LEU A 573 45.46 58.70 47.35
N THR A 574 45.68 57.39 47.24
CA THR A 574 44.82 56.47 46.49
C THR A 574 44.31 55.34 47.38
N LEU A 575 42.99 55.15 47.39
CA LEU A 575 42.30 54.05 48.07
C LEU A 575 42.31 52.79 47.22
N LYS A 576 42.85 51.71 47.81
CA LYS A 576 42.58 50.32 47.41
C LYS A 576 41.41 49.81 48.27
N PRO A 577 40.22 49.56 47.70
CA PRO A 577 38.97 49.36 48.47
C PRO A 577 38.81 47.97 49.11
N GLY A 578 39.72 47.03 48.85
CA GLY A 578 39.61 45.66 49.34
C GLY A 578 38.68 44.78 48.49
N THR A 579 38.47 43.54 48.92
CA THR A 579 37.62 42.55 48.26
C THR A 579 36.38 42.32 49.11
N TRP A 580 35.21 42.53 48.51
CA TRP A 580 33.89 42.45 49.13
C TRP A 580 33.06 41.37 48.44
N THR A 581 31.95 40.95 49.05
CA THR A 581 30.93 40.09 48.41
C THR A 581 30.71 40.49 46.94
N PRO A 582 30.77 39.56 45.97
CA PRO A 582 30.62 39.91 44.56
C PRO A 582 29.32 40.67 44.29
N GLY A 583 29.41 41.75 43.51
CA GLY A 583 28.27 42.63 43.21
C GLY A 583 28.01 43.75 44.22
N THR A 584 28.84 43.88 45.27
CA THR A 584 28.74 45.01 46.22
C THR A 584 29.10 46.34 45.57
N THR A 585 28.21 47.34 45.70
CA THR A 585 28.50 48.74 45.35
C THR A 585 29.22 49.43 46.52
N LEU A 586 30.34 50.09 46.24
CA LEU A 586 31.17 50.72 47.27
C LEU A 586 31.07 52.24 47.24
N HIS A 587 30.81 52.83 48.40
CA HIS A 587 30.78 54.26 48.64
C HIS A 587 31.94 54.67 49.55
N TYR A 588 32.63 55.75 49.19
CA TYR A 588 33.81 56.22 49.91
C TYR A 588 33.56 57.57 50.56
N ARG A 589 34.11 57.75 51.76
CA ARG A 589 34.19 59.05 52.42
C ARG A 589 35.55 59.21 53.06
N TRP A 590 36.34 60.17 52.57
CA TRP A 590 37.57 60.57 53.24
C TRP A 590 37.25 61.35 54.50
N LEU A 591 38.00 61.05 55.56
CA LEU A 591 37.82 61.59 56.89
C LEU A 591 39.12 62.27 57.33
N ARG A 592 39.00 63.47 57.90
CA ARG A 592 40.07 64.18 58.60
C ARG A 592 39.74 64.17 60.08
N ASN A 593 40.58 63.52 60.89
CA ASN A 593 40.36 63.34 62.33
C ASN A 593 38.97 62.78 62.65
N GLY A 594 38.50 61.79 61.88
CA GLY A 594 37.18 61.19 62.04
C GLY A 594 36.02 61.97 61.42
N HIS A 595 36.22 63.20 60.96
CA HIS A 595 35.17 64.02 60.35
C HIS A 595 35.17 63.99 58.82
N PRO A 596 34.00 63.91 58.14
CA PRO A 596 33.87 63.97 56.69
C PRO A 596 34.55 65.17 56.05
N ILE A 597 35.43 64.91 55.07
CA ILE A 597 35.96 65.95 54.19
C ILE A 597 34.93 66.20 53.09
N LYS A 598 34.43 67.45 53.00
CA LYS A 598 33.41 67.84 52.01
C LYS A 598 33.92 67.58 50.58
N GLY A 599 33.11 66.91 49.76
CA GLY A 599 33.43 66.57 48.37
C GLY A 599 34.41 65.41 48.16
N ALA A 600 35.08 64.92 49.21
CA ALA A 600 36.05 63.84 49.10
C ALA A 600 35.38 62.46 49.18
N THR A 601 34.79 62.04 48.06
CA THR A 601 34.09 60.75 47.89
C THR A 601 34.70 59.85 46.81
N GLY A 602 35.77 60.32 46.16
CA GLY A 602 36.49 59.56 45.13
C GLY A 602 37.45 58.52 45.69
N ARG A 603 38.01 57.68 44.81
CA ARG A 603 39.08 56.74 45.16
C ARG A 603 40.42 57.43 45.41
N THR A 604 40.54 58.69 45.05
CA THR A 604 41.73 59.50 45.29
C THR A 604 41.37 60.75 46.06
N TYR A 605 42.33 61.27 46.82
CA TYR A 605 42.20 62.53 47.55
C TYR A 605 43.54 63.26 47.55
N ARG A 606 43.55 64.50 47.03
CA ARG A 606 44.72 65.36 47.06
C ARG A 606 44.81 66.07 48.40
N LEU A 607 45.92 65.88 49.09
CA LEU A 607 46.17 66.45 50.41
C LEU A 607 46.33 67.97 50.32
N THR A 608 45.64 68.67 51.21
CA THR A 608 45.67 70.13 51.34
C THR A 608 46.46 70.55 52.57
N GLY A 609 46.80 71.83 52.71
CA GLY A 609 47.48 72.33 53.92
C GLY A 609 46.72 72.03 55.22
N LYS A 610 45.38 71.90 55.15
CA LYS A 610 44.53 71.53 56.29
C LYS A 610 44.69 70.07 56.74
N ASP A 611 45.35 69.23 55.94
CA ASP A 611 45.58 67.81 56.24
C ASP A 611 46.92 67.55 56.95
N ALA A 612 47.80 68.56 57.04
CA ALA A 612 49.11 68.41 57.67
C ALA A 612 48.98 67.89 59.12
N ARG A 613 49.66 66.78 59.42
CA ARG A 613 49.65 66.07 60.72
C ARG A 613 48.29 65.49 61.16
N ALA A 614 47.22 65.69 60.39
CA ALA A 614 45.90 65.14 60.68
C ALA A 614 45.84 63.63 60.40
N LYS A 615 44.94 62.92 61.10
CA LYS A 615 44.61 61.52 60.82
C LYS A 615 43.72 61.47 59.57
N ILE A 616 44.25 60.96 58.47
CA ILE A 616 43.50 60.77 57.23
C ILE A 616 43.13 59.29 57.09
N GLU A 617 41.84 58.98 57.04
CA GLU A 617 41.30 57.64 56.82
C GLU A 617 40.10 57.67 55.87
N VAL A 618 39.70 56.52 55.35
CA VAL A 618 38.52 56.40 54.48
C VAL A 618 37.53 55.43 55.10
N LYS A 619 36.27 55.87 55.23
CA LYS A 619 35.13 54.98 55.47
C LYS A 619 34.68 54.40 54.13
N VAL A 620 34.76 53.07 53.99
CA VAL A 620 34.26 52.34 52.83
C VAL A 620 32.96 51.67 53.24
N THR A 621 31.85 52.07 52.63
CA THR A 621 30.52 51.48 52.87
C THR A 621 30.13 50.65 51.67
N GLY A 622 29.86 49.37 51.88
CA GLY A 622 29.32 48.45 50.88
C GLY A 622 27.81 48.33 51.00
N THR A 623 27.14 48.37 49.85
CA THR A 623 25.70 48.15 49.73
C THR A 623 25.42 47.19 48.58
N GLN A 624 24.52 46.23 48.81
CA GLN A 624 24.04 45.31 47.78
C GLN A 624 22.58 44.97 48.07
N TYR A 625 21.74 44.97 47.03
CA TYR A 625 20.34 44.53 47.18
C TYR A 625 20.30 43.11 47.73
N GLY A 626 19.42 42.85 48.70
CA GLY A 626 19.33 41.55 49.38
C GLY A 626 20.29 41.36 50.56
N TYR A 627 21.16 42.32 50.87
CA TYR A 627 22.12 42.23 51.98
C TYR A 627 22.02 43.43 52.94
N HIS A 628 22.42 43.25 54.21
CA HIS A 628 22.64 44.36 55.13
C HIS A 628 23.80 45.24 54.64
N SER A 629 23.65 46.56 54.74
CA SER A 629 24.75 47.50 54.46
C SER A 629 25.85 47.35 55.50
N TYR A 630 27.10 47.31 55.06
CA TYR A 630 28.26 47.11 55.93
C TYR A 630 29.35 48.14 55.64
N PHE A 631 30.10 48.58 56.65
CA PHE A 631 31.19 49.52 56.44
C PHE A 631 32.44 49.16 57.24
N VAL A 632 33.59 49.49 56.67
CA VAL A 632 34.91 49.35 57.31
C VAL A 632 35.74 50.61 57.10
N TYR A 633 36.74 50.82 57.96
CA TYR A 633 37.68 51.93 57.84
C TYR A 633 39.05 51.42 57.37
N THR A 634 39.75 52.21 56.57
CA THR A 634 41.17 52.00 56.28
C THR A 634 42.03 52.25 57.52
N LYS A 635 43.22 51.64 57.60
CA LYS A 635 44.26 52.15 58.51
C LYS A 635 44.61 53.61 58.14
N PRO A 636 44.69 54.53 59.11
CA PRO A 636 44.93 55.94 58.83
C PRO A 636 46.37 56.24 58.40
N VAL A 637 46.56 57.33 57.67
CA VAL A 637 47.87 57.93 57.38
C VAL A 637 47.96 59.35 57.94
N ARG A 638 49.17 59.84 58.22
CA ARG A 638 49.41 61.21 58.73
C ARG A 638 50.31 61.98 57.76
N PRO A 639 49.77 62.96 57.02
CA PRO A 639 50.55 63.75 56.09
C PRO A 639 51.66 64.58 56.75
N LYS A 640 52.87 64.54 56.20
CA LYS A 640 53.94 65.51 56.52
C LYS A 640 53.65 66.85 55.82
N ARG A 641 54.21 67.94 56.36
CA ARG A 641 54.09 69.28 55.79
C ARG A 641 54.64 69.32 54.37
#